data_AF-A0A915ELW5-F1
#
_entry.id   AF-A0A915ELW5-F1
#
_cell.length_a   1.000
_cell.length_b   1.000
_cell.length_c   1.000
_cell.angle_alpha   90.00
_cell.angle_beta   90.00
_cell.angle_gamma   90.00
#
_symmetry.space_group_name_H-M   'P 1'
#
loop_
_entity.id
_entity.type
_entity.pdbx_description
1 polymer ?
#
loop_
_entity_poly.entity_id
_entity_poly.type
_entity_poly.pdbx_seq_one_letter_code
_entity_poly.pdbx_strand_id
1 'polypeptide(L)'
;MQSGGTNPVVKEITILDVAVYCKGILVLIAAVKHGQVELFLGYLEDKREPSSIFEVLVPILLPESMAELDSRKLSKCQILVPNSYECVVVLPKSLILIRHPTTQNVHAAILENIDDVLLGASCVNGLCHVVLKESGVCALRRLPKAFDLSFWERYGDGLESLISEPFSDDLFKQAFAVFCSKDLADSQDMVNELLKKTDINYSELAVELIKYFSDRIPLDDPRWSSEGLFLKDQRPWLEEHSKSKNLPLIVEHLDDKLSHYRMFVLFLQHFKLIDKLDRPVESMYSRSGLALLAEYGEKIFLMMLCAKWLSENSTPIISQSFKALASEFIRRFNHPENEYLTHFDHVFNEVSCFHELIPAVVKSSEKELKELNQNSDNYERVITEVSAFLGVLAEGIIGIREQDWSLQVPKTIPTWLNHSHFLIYFIRHLNAVLDFMANKYGDNDISFDSPLILEQSVRLARFVLSQQTRWQRDNSKIIAKYCEIGKVEVALNLAEEFQDFTMLIEYCHKNLNEKECQRTLDAYKKKYSVDDFDLFLYEYYREKGMVNYLLAEKGNRVNDFLSAHESINWIKNVENCEYSKARKTLKAMAYETRDAAKKLTELSLCKLCVLCEDKVDVAELADLSENIRALSQSGE
;
A
#
# COMPACT_ATOMS: atom_id res chain seq x y z
N MET A 1 -18.41 62.06 11.00
CA MET A 1 -19.15 62.42 12.23
C MET A 1 -19.57 61.10 12.87
N GLN A 2 -18.68 60.51 13.68
CA GLN A 2 -18.80 60.44 15.15
C GLN A 2 -20.18 59.91 15.58
N SER A 3 -20.32 58.59 15.76
CA SER A 3 -19.90 57.77 16.93
C SER A 3 -20.92 57.86 18.06
N GLY A 4 -21.77 56.84 18.14
CA GLY A 4 -22.75 56.63 19.20
C GLY A 4 -23.20 55.17 19.23
N GLY A 5 -22.25 54.23 19.12
CA GLY A 5 -22.49 52.82 19.39
C GLY A 5 -22.03 52.52 20.81
N THR A 6 -22.98 52.29 21.70
CA THR A 6 -22.77 51.94 23.10
C THR A 6 -21.86 50.72 23.25
N ASN A 7 -20.62 50.93 23.72
CA ASN A 7 -19.72 49.84 24.13
C ASN A 7 -20.38 49.05 25.29
N PRO A 8 -20.50 47.72 25.20
CA PRO A 8 -21.03 46.92 26.29
C PRO A 8 -20.04 46.93 27.46
N VAL A 9 -20.49 47.40 28.62
CA VAL A 9 -19.68 47.55 29.84
C VAL A 9 -19.40 46.17 30.45
N VAL A 10 -18.15 45.70 30.36
CA VAL A 10 -17.64 44.57 31.18
C VAL A 10 -17.70 45.00 32.65
N LYS A 11 -18.38 44.23 33.50
CA LYS A 11 -18.65 44.63 34.90
C LYS A 11 -17.49 44.38 35.85
N GLU A 12 -16.69 43.33 35.61
CA GLU A 12 -15.60 42.92 36.50
C GLU A 12 -14.59 42.07 35.71
N ILE A 13 -13.30 42.32 35.91
CA ILE A 13 -12.18 41.56 35.33
C ILE A 13 -11.31 41.06 36.48
N THR A 14 -11.10 39.76 36.55
CA THR A 14 -10.35 39.11 37.64
C THR A 14 -9.23 38.25 37.05
N ILE A 15 -8.01 38.43 37.56
CA ILE A 15 -6.89 37.53 37.25
C ILE A 15 -7.04 36.27 38.11
N LEU A 16 -7.12 35.12 37.45
CA LEU A 16 -7.29 33.83 38.12
C LEU A 16 -5.94 33.20 38.45
N ASP A 17 -4.99 33.23 37.52
CA ASP A 17 -3.67 32.64 37.68
C ASP A 17 -2.65 33.27 36.74
N VAL A 18 -1.36 33.12 37.05
CA VAL A 18 -0.23 33.62 36.26
C VAL A 18 0.90 32.58 36.23
N ALA A 19 1.38 32.26 35.04
CA ALA A 19 2.48 31.33 34.84
C ALA A 19 3.59 31.92 33.96
N VAL A 20 4.85 31.64 34.30
CA VAL A 20 6.00 32.01 33.46
C VAL A 20 6.00 31.17 32.18
N TYR A 21 6.16 31.81 31.03
CA TYR A 21 6.14 31.15 29.73
C TYR A 21 7.16 31.76 28.77
N CYS A 22 8.15 30.98 28.33
CA CYS A 22 9.20 31.42 27.41
C CYS A 22 9.90 32.71 27.87
N LYS A 23 9.69 33.83 27.15
CA LYS A 23 10.29 35.15 27.45
C LYS A 23 9.32 36.11 28.16
N GLY A 24 8.20 35.60 28.65
CA GLY A 24 7.13 36.41 29.21
C GLY A 24 6.29 35.64 30.24
N ILE A 25 5.04 36.09 30.41
CA ILE A 25 4.07 35.47 31.31
C ILE A 25 2.75 35.22 30.57
N LEU A 26 2.08 34.12 30.96
CA LEU A 26 0.70 33.83 30.65
C LEU A 26 -0.18 34.25 31.82
N VAL A 27 -1.28 34.93 31.51
CA VAL A 27 -2.25 35.43 32.49
C VAL A 27 -3.62 34.87 32.15
N LEU A 28 -4.21 34.12 33.08
CA LEU A 28 -5.58 33.62 32.95
C LEU A 28 -6.53 34.64 33.58
N ILE A 29 -7.52 35.08 32.80
CA ILE A 29 -8.41 36.18 33.15
C ILE A 29 -9.84 35.71 33.03
N ALA A 30 -10.68 36.07 34.00
CA ALA A 30 -12.12 35.96 33.89
C ALA A 30 -12.74 37.36 33.71
N ALA A 31 -13.62 37.51 32.74
CA ALA A 31 -14.42 38.71 32.56
C ALA A 31 -15.91 38.36 32.72
N VAL A 32 -16.65 39.17 33.49
CA VAL A 32 -18.08 38.98 33.69
C VAL A 32 -18.86 39.93 32.78
N LYS A 33 -19.58 39.37 31.81
CA LYS A 33 -20.44 40.09 30.86
C LYS A 33 -21.87 39.61 30.99
N HIS A 34 -22.78 40.51 31.37
CA HIS A 34 -24.21 40.19 31.57
C HIS A 34 -24.50 38.98 32.48
N GLY A 35 -23.64 38.69 33.45
CA GLY A 35 -23.77 37.55 34.36
C GLY A 35 -23.20 36.24 33.84
N GLN A 36 -22.67 36.22 32.60
CA GLN A 36 -21.89 35.11 32.06
C GLN A 36 -20.40 35.38 32.26
N VAL A 37 -19.65 34.34 32.62
CA VAL A 37 -18.19 34.39 32.78
C VAL A 37 -17.55 34.00 31.45
N GLU A 38 -16.72 34.88 30.91
CA GLU A 38 -15.86 34.60 29.75
C GLU A 38 -14.42 34.47 30.25
N LEU A 39 -13.72 33.40 29.86
CA LEU A 39 -12.31 33.21 30.21
C LEU A 39 -11.41 33.64 29.05
N PHE A 40 -10.29 34.27 29.38
CA PHE A 40 -9.28 34.70 28.42
C PHE A 40 -7.89 34.29 28.89
N LEU A 41 -7.05 33.88 27.96
CA LEU A 41 -5.61 33.70 28.18
C LEU A 41 -4.86 34.84 27.49
N GLY A 42 -4.19 35.68 28.28
CA GLY A 42 -3.33 36.75 27.81
C GLY A 42 -1.86 36.35 27.83
N TYR A 43 -1.10 36.70 26.78
CA TYR A 43 0.37 36.64 26.79
C TYR A 43 0.98 38.04 26.85
N LEU A 44 1.93 38.20 27.77
CA LEU A 44 2.72 39.42 27.96
C LEU A 44 4.21 39.09 27.83
N GLU A 45 4.88 39.62 26.80
CA GLU A 45 6.34 39.51 26.64
C GLU A 45 7.04 40.58 27.48
N ASP A 46 8.22 40.27 28.04
CA ASP A 46 9.04 41.22 28.80
C ASP A 46 9.66 42.27 27.85
N LYS A 47 8.88 43.30 27.50
CA LYS A 47 9.30 44.45 26.68
C LYS A 47 9.39 45.72 27.53
N ARG A 48 10.41 46.55 27.25
CA ARG A 48 10.66 47.81 27.95
C ARG A 48 9.58 48.89 27.73
N GLU A 49 8.79 48.79 26.64
CA GLU A 49 7.65 49.68 26.35
C GLU A 49 6.51 48.87 25.70
N PRO A 50 5.39 48.60 26.41
CA PRO A 50 4.26 47.86 25.85
C PRO A 50 3.34 48.77 25.02
N SER A 51 3.03 48.39 23.77
CA SER A 51 2.02 49.06 22.91
C SER A 51 0.57 48.67 23.24
N SER A 52 0.37 47.56 23.94
CA SER A 52 -0.91 47.03 24.44
C SER A 52 -0.66 46.25 25.74
N ILE A 53 -1.69 46.07 26.58
CA ILE A 53 -1.57 45.32 27.85
C ILE A 53 -1.26 43.83 27.59
N PHE A 54 -1.77 43.26 26.50
CA PHE A 54 -1.45 41.90 26.05
C PHE A 54 -1.02 41.93 24.59
N GLU A 55 -0.03 41.11 24.23
CA GLU A 55 0.37 40.91 22.83
C GLU A 55 -0.62 40.02 22.09
N VAL A 56 -1.12 39.01 22.81
CA VAL A 56 -2.15 38.08 22.36
C VAL A 56 -3.15 37.91 23.49
N LEU A 57 -4.43 37.96 23.16
CA LEU A 57 -5.53 37.66 24.07
C LEU A 57 -6.44 36.64 23.40
N VAL A 58 -6.49 35.43 23.96
CA VAL A 58 -7.22 34.29 23.41
C VAL A 58 -8.49 34.08 24.23
N PRO A 59 -9.70 34.14 23.62
CA PRO A 59 -10.91 33.71 24.30
C PRO A 59 -10.91 32.18 24.47
N ILE A 60 -11.16 31.70 25.69
CA ILE A 60 -11.32 30.28 26.00
C ILE A 60 -12.81 29.96 25.95
N LEU A 61 -13.20 29.10 25.02
CA LEU A 61 -14.57 28.58 24.95
C LEU A 61 -14.79 27.62 26.12
N LEU A 62 -15.75 27.98 26.99
CA LEU A 62 -16.14 27.14 28.10
C LEU A 62 -17.01 25.97 27.63
N PRO A 63 -16.77 24.73 28.13
CA PRO A 63 -17.68 23.62 27.90
C PRO A 63 -19.09 23.92 28.45
N GLU A 64 -20.14 23.34 27.85
CA GLU A 64 -21.53 23.49 28.31
C GLU A 64 -21.72 23.05 29.78
N SER A 65 -20.93 22.07 30.24
CA SER A 65 -20.89 21.60 31.63
C SER A 65 -20.46 22.67 32.65
N MET A 66 -19.95 23.80 32.17
CA MET A 66 -19.38 24.91 32.95
C MET A 66 -20.13 26.24 32.72
N ALA A 67 -21.35 26.21 32.16
CA ALA A 67 -22.16 27.42 31.94
C ALA A 67 -22.44 28.25 33.22
N GLU A 68 -22.36 27.63 34.41
CA GLU A 68 -22.52 28.26 35.73
C GLU A 68 -21.21 28.20 36.55
N LEU A 69 -20.26 29.09 36.21
CA LEU A 69 -19.02 29.30 36.96
C LEU A 69 -19.24 30.28 38.13
N ASP A 70 -19.33 29.73 39.35
CA ASP A 70 -19.33 30.53 40.58
C ASP A 70 -17.91 30.97 40.99
N SER A 71 -17.83 32.01 41.83
CA SER A 71 -16.56 32.54 42.36
C SER A 71 -15.67 31.48 43.04
N ARG A 72 -16.26 30.48 43.70
CA ARG A 72 -15.53 29.34 44.31
C ARG A 72 -14.94 28.35 43.30
N LYS A 73 -15.53 28.25 42.11
CA LYS A 73 -15.04 27.39 41.03
C LYS A 73 -13.90 28.09 40.28
N LEU A 74 -14.00 29.40 40.11
CA LEU A 74 -12.98 30.24 39.49
C LEU A 74 -11.65 30.23 40.26
N SER A 75 -11.69 30.21 41.60
CA SER A 75 -10.47 30.16 42.43
C SER A 75 -9.67 28.85 42.32
N LYS A 76 -10.22 27.83 41.67
CA LYS A 76 -9.54 26.54 41.42
C LYS A 76 -8.93 26.45 40.02
N CYS A 77 -9.10 27.47 39.19
CA CYS A 77 -8.55 27.47 37.84
C CYS A 77 -7.04 27.74 37.90
N GLN A 78 -6.26 26.97 37.15
CA GLN A 78 -4.80 27.08 37.14
C GLN A 78 -4.24 26.98 35.73
N ILE A 79 -3.09 27.60 35.49
CA ILE A 79 -2.30 27.47 34.26
C ILE A 79 -1.12 26.55 34.54
N LEU A 80 -1.03 25.47 33.78
CA LEU A 80 0.14 24.61 33.75
C LEU A 80 0.91 24.83 32.46
N VAL A 81 2.23 24.95 32.58
CA VAL A 81 3.14 25.12 31.45
C VAL A 81 4.06 23.90 31.37
N PRO A 82 3.66 22.84 30.65
CA PRO A 82 4.48 21.64 30.48
C PRO A 82 5.72 21.90 29.63
N ASN A 83 5.63 22.77 28.63
CA ASN A 83 6.74 23.08 27.73
C ASN A 83 6.59 24.47 27.07
N SER A 84 7.53 24.82 26.22
CA SER A 84 7.60 26.11 25.52
C SER A 84 6.64 26.27 24.33
N TYR A 85 5.76 25.30 24.06
CA TYR A 85 4.87 25.30 22.89
C TYR A 85 3.39 25.18 23.25
N GLU A 86 3.05 24.74 24.46
CA GLU A 86 1.67 24.56 24.90
C GLU A 86 1.50 24.89 26.38
N CYS A 87 0.26 25.19 26.77
CA CYS A 87 -0.15 25.32 28.15
C CYS A 87 -1.49 24.60 28.36
N VAL A 88 -1.73 24.13 29.59
CA VAL A 88 -2.97 23.50 29.98
C VAL A 88 -3.67 24.40 30.98
N VAL A 89 -4.88 24.82 30.65
CA VAL A 89 -5.78 25.50 31.58
C VAL A 89 -6.58 24.44 32.30
N VAL A 90 -6.34 24.31 33.59
CA VAL A 90 -7.01 23.38 34.48
C VAL A 90 -8.27 24.06 35.00
N LEU A 91 -9.43 23.52 34.66
CA LEU A 91 -10.73 23.93 35.20
C LEU A 91 -11.23 22.86 36.17
N PRO A 92 -12.16 23.20 37.09
CA PRO A 92 -12.67 22.26 38.11
C PRO A 92 -13.20 20.92 37.60
N LYS A 93 -13.73 20.89 36.37
CA LYS A 93 -14.33 19.71 35.74
C LYS A 93 -13.77 19.41 34.34
N SER A 94 -12.77 20.15 33.88
CA SER A 94 -12.28 19.97 32.50
C SER A 94 -10.85 20.47 32.35
N LEU A 95 -10.11 19.87 31.43
CA LEU A 95 -8.77 20.32 31.06
C LEU A 95 -8.81 20.90 29.64
N ILE A 96 -8.20 22.07 29.43
CA ILE A 96 -8.12 22.71 28.11
C ILE A 96 -6.66 22.83 27.71
N LEU A 97 -6.27 22.16 26.63
CA LEU A 97 -4.97 22.32 26.00
C LEU A 97 -4.99 23.51 25.06
N ILE A 98 -4.04 24.40 25.21
CA ILE A 98 -3.85 25.57 24.35
C ILE A 98 -2.46 25.48 23.72
N ARG A 99 -2.42 25.39 22.39
CA ARG A 99 -1.17 25.30 21.62
C ARG A 99 -0.81 26.65 21.02
N HIS A 100 0.48 26.99 21.10
CA HIS A 100 1.04 28.25 20.64
C HIS A 100 0.31 29.49 21.20
N PRO A 101 0.25 29.63 22.54
CA PRO A 101 -0.50 30.69 23.21
C PRO A 101 0.03 32.11 22.92
N THR A 102 1.18 32.22 22.25
CA THR A 102 1.83 33.48 21.85
C THR A 102 1.47 33.94 20.44
N THR A 103 0.64 33.21 19.70
CA THR A 103 0.25 33.54 18.31
C THR A 103 -1.23 33.89 18.22
N GLN A 104 -1.67 34.62 17.19
CA GLN A 104 -3.10 34.93 17.02
C GLN A 104 -3.94 33.71 16.60
N ASN A 105 -3.31 32.69 16.00
CA ASN A 105 -3.95 31.44 15.58
C ASN A 105 -3.81 30.37 16.67
N VAL A 106 -4.55 30.55 17.76
CA VAL A 106 -4.49 29.62 18.89
C VAL A 106 -5.45 28.46 18.69
N HIS A 107 -4.92 27.24 18.80
CA HIS A 107 -5.72 26.02 18.86
C HIS A 107 -5.97 25.66 20.32
N ALA A 108 -7.21 25.81 20.77
CA ALA A 108 -7.69 25.31 22.05
C ALA A 108 -8.48 24.01 21.84
N ALA A 109 -8.17 22.97 22.62
CA ALA A 109 -8.88 21.70 22.63
C ALA A 109 -9.27 21.33 24.06
N ILE A 110 -10.53 20.94 24.26
CA ILE A 110 -10.98 20.34 25.51
C ILE A 110 -10.44 18.91 25.54
N LEU A 111 -9.61 18.59 26.52
CA LEU A 111 -8.93 17.30 26.62
C LEU A 111 -9.82 16.23 27.24
N GLU A 112 -10.51 16.56 28.33
CA GLU A 112 -11.33 15.61 29.09
C GLU A 112 -12.32 16.35 29.98
N ASN A 113 -13.47 15.73 30.22
CA ASN A 113 -14.34 16.05 31.34
C ASN A 113 -13.91 15.19 32.53
N ILE A 114 -13.54 15.83 33.64
CA ILE A 114 -13.13 15.15 34.86
C ILE A 114 -14.41 14.80 35.63
N ASP A 115 -14.72 13.50 35.71
CA ASP A 115 -15.87 12.98 36.48
C ASP A 115 -15.59 12.87 37.99
N ASP A 116 -14.36 13.18 38.41
CA ASP A 116 -13.89 13.22 39.81
C ASP A 116 -13.69 14.68 40.31
N VAL A 117 -13.49 14.85 41.62
CA VAL A 117 -13.20 16.13 42.26
C VAL A 117 -11.70 16.45 42.16
N LEU A 118 -11.36 17.47 41.38
CA LEU A 118 -10.01 18.03 41.33
C LEU A 118 -9.63 18.68 42.68
N LEU A 119 -8.55 18.16 43.29
CA LEU A 119 -7.95 18.64 44.54
C LEU A 119 -6.79 19.61 44.28
N GLY A 120 -6.03 19.41 43.21
CA GLY A 120 -4.92 20.29 42.84
C GLY A 120 -4.25 19.86 41.54
N ALA A 121 -3.41 20.72 40.98
CA ALA A 121 -2.62 20.41 39.81
C ALA A 121 -1.23 21.05 39.89
N SER A 122 -0.25 20.45 39.21
CA SER A 122 1.12 20.96 39.16
C SER A 122 1.83 20.45 37.91
N CYS A 123 2.89 21.13 37.49
CA CYS A 123 3.77 20.65 36.44
C CYS A 123 5.09 20.15 37.05
N VAL A 124 5.47 18.91 36.77
CA VAL A 124 6.71 18.28 37.25
C VAL A 124 7.38 17.60 36.07
N ASN A 125 8.67 17.88 35.85
CA ASN A 125 9.47 17.31 34.76
C ASN A 125 8.83 17.45 33.36
N GLY A 126 8.14 18.57 33.11
CA GLY A 126 7.49 18.84 31.82
C GLY A 126 6.17 18.09 31.59
N LEU A 127 5.63 17.41 32.60
CA LEU A 127 4.32 16.77 32.57
C LEU A 127 3.35 17.46 33.52
N CYS A 128 2.11 17.65 33.07
CA CYS A 128 1.03 18.16 33.90
C CYS A 128 0.48 17.01 34.76
N HIS A 129 0.44 17.20 36.07
CA HIS A 129 -0.13 16.26 37.01
C HIS A 129 -1.37 16.88 37.64
N VAL A 130 -2.43 16.10 37.78
CA VAL A 130 -3.66 16.45 38.48
C VAL A 130 -3.86 15.49 39.64
N VAL A 131 -4.36 16.01 40.76
CA VAL A 131 -4.73 15.21 41.92
C VAL A 131 -6.23 15.17 41.99
N LEU A 132 -6.78 13.99 41.81
CA LEU A 132 -8.20 13.69 41.86
C LEU A 132 -8.51 12.95 43.17
N LYS A 133 -9.73 13.11 43.67
CA LYS A 133 -10.12 12.62 45.01
C LYS A 133 -10.20 11.09 45.06
N GLU A 134 -10.75 10.46 44.02
CA GLU A 134 -10.93 9.01 43.90
C GLU A 134 -9.79 8.38 43.09
N SER A 135 -9.38 9.01 41.98
CA SER A 135 -8.32 8.47 41.10
C SER A 135 -6.88 8.76 41.56
N GLY A 136 -6.68 9.59 42.59
CA GLY A 136 -5.35 9.92 43.10
C GLY A 136 -4.55 10.83 42.18
N VAL A 137 -3.24 10.60 42.06
CA VAL A 137 -2.35 11.42 41.22
C VAL A 137 -2.34 10.89 39.79
N CYS A 138 -2.80 11.69 38.84
CA CYS A 138 -2.82 11.35 37.42
C CYS A 138 -1.88 12.27 36.64
N ALA A 139 -1.13 11.71 35.69
CA ALA A 139 -0.30 12.48 34.77
C ALA A 139 -1.01 12.62 33.42
N LEU A 140 -1.11 13.85 32.92
CA LEU A 140 -1.60 14.12 31.58
C LEU A 140 -0.48 13.84 30.58
N ARG A 141 -0.70 12.87 29.70
CA ARG A 141 0.26 12.45 28.69
C ARG A 141 -0.37 12.52 27.30
N ARG A 142 0.44 12.97 26.34
CA ARG A 142 0.04 12.96 24.93
C ARG A 142 0.36 11.60 24.32
N LEU A 143 -0.68 10.95 23.81
CA LEU A 143 -0.54 9.71 23.07
C LEU A 143 -0.51 9.99 21.55
N PRO A 144 0.04 9.07 20.73
CA PRO A 144 -0.06 9.14 19.29
C PRO A 144 -1.53 9.24 18.83
N LYS A 145 -1.79 9.94 17.71
CA LYS A 145 -3.16 10.23 17.24
C LYS A 145 -4.03 8.97 17.03
N ALA A 146 -3.42 7.87 16.60
CA ALA A 146 -4.11 6.61 16.33
C ALA A 146 -4.06 5.61 17.50
N PHE A 147 -3.65 6.04 18.70
CA PHE A 147 -3.55 5.17 19.87
C PHE A 147 -4.95 4.79 20.37
N ASP A 148 -5.23 3.50 20.47
CA ASP A 148 -6.48 3.00 21.03
C ASP A 148 -6.41 3.01 22.56
N LEU A 149 -7.20 3.89 23.19
CA LEU A 149 -7.24 4.06 24.64
C LEU A 149 -7.81 2.84 25.38
N SER A 150 -8.68 2.07 24.71
CA SER A 150 -9.34 0.88 25.25
C SER A 150 -8.53 -0.40 25.05
N PHE A 151 -7.46 -0.34 24.27
CA PHE A 151 -6.65 -1.50 23.93
C PHE A 151 -6.09 -2.22 25.16
N TRP A 152 -5.53 -1.47 26.11
CA TRP A 152 -4.99 -2.05 27.34
C TRP A 152 -6.09 -2.70 28.22
N GLU A 153 -7.27 -2.09 28.28
CA GLU A 153 -8.39 -2.63 29.07
C GLU A 153 -8.92 -3.95 28.49
N ARG A 154 -8.83 -4.11 27.15
CA ARG A 154 -9.27 -5.32 26.45
C ARG A 154 -8.21 -6.42 26.44
N TYR A 155 -6.94 -6.07 26.24
CA TYR A 155 -5.88 -7.04 25.93
C TYR A 155 -4.72 -7.04 26.93
N GLY A 156 -4.79 -6.24 27.99
CA GLY A 156 -3.74 -6.12 29.02
C GLY A 156 -3.35 -7.47 29.60
N ASP A 157 -4.31 -8.26 30.08
CA ASP A 157 -4.06 -9.60 30.64
C ASP A 157 -3.38 -10.53 29.63
N GLY A 158 -3.79 -10.46 28.35
CA GLY A 158 -3.20 -11.22 27.26
C GLY A 158 -1.76 -10.82 26.92
N LEU A 159 -1.42 -9.55 27.08
CA LEU A 159 -0.07 -9.00 26.93
C LEU A 159 0.81 -9.33 28.14
N GLU A 160 0.27 -9.30 29.35
CA GLU A 160 0.98 -9.72 30.55
C GLU A 160 1.34 -11.21 30.50
N SER A 161 0.41 -12.04 30.02
CA SER A 161 0.66 -13.47 29.75
C SER A 161 1.80 -13.66 28.74
N LEU A 162 1.81 -12.88 27.64
CA LEU A 162 2.89 -12.90 26.63
C LEU A 162 4.25 -12.58 27.24
N ILE A 163 4.35 -11.64 28.20
CA ILE A 163 5.63 -11.31 28.84
C ILE A 163 6.26 -12.55 29.47
N SER A 164 5.45 -13.48 29.96
CA SER A 164 5.90 -14.71 30.61
C SER A 164 6.29 -15.84 29.64
N GLU A 165 5.96 -15.72 28.36
CA GLU A 165 6.26 -16.76 27.36
C GLU A 165 7.70 -16.68 26.82
N PRO A 166 8.36 -17.79 26.46
CA PRO A 166 9.76 -17.75 26.02
C PRO A 166 9.89 -17.16 24.59
N PHE A 167 10.69 -16.12 24.43
CA PHE A 167 11.06 -15.52 23.14
C PHE A 167 12.58 -15.50 22.96
N SER A 168 13.04 -15.25 21.73
CA SER A 168 14.47 -15.06 21.45
C SER A 168 15.08 -13.89 22.23
N ASP A 169 14.28 -12.83 22.46
CA ASP A 169 14.62 -11.69 23.30
C ASP A 169 13.36 -11.03 23.86
N ASP A 170 13.28 -10.91 25.18
CA ASP A 170 12.09 -10.39 25.84
C ASP A 170 11.99 -8.85 25.80
N LEU A 171 13.08 -8.15 25.52
CA LEU A 171 13.11 -6.68 25.58
C LEU A 171 12.15 -6.05 24.58
N PHE A 172 12.02 -6.64 23.38
CA PHE A 172 11.13 -6.11 22.35
C PHE A 172 9.67 -6.21 22.78
N LYS A 173 9.21 -7.40 23.21
CA LYS A 173 7.83 -7.61 23.62
C LYS A 173 7.49 -6.82 24.89
N GLN A 174 8.44 -6.65 25.80
CA GLN A 174 8.24 -5.81 27.00
C GLN A 174 8.10 -4.34 26.60
N ALA A 175 8.97 -3.82 25.73
CA ALA A 175 8.86 -2.45 25.23
C ALA A 175 7.50 -2.18 24.56
N PHE A 176 7.00 -3.15 23.79
CA PHE A 176 5.68 -3.08 23.17
C PHE A 176 4.54 -3.13 24.20
N ALA A 177 4.59 -4.04 25.18
CA ALA A 177 3.57 -4.14 26.23
C ALA A 177 3.49 -2.85 27.08
N VAL A 178 4.66 -2.29 27.45
CA VAL A 178 4.77 -1.04 28.21
C VAL A 178 4.28 0.16 27.37
N PHE A 179 4.49 0.15 26.05
CA PHE A 179 3.86 1.14 25.16
C PHE A 179 2.33 1.04 25.20
N CYS A 180 1.79 -0.17 25.13
CA CYS A 180 0.34 -0.43 25.18
C CYS A 180 -0.28 -0.05 26.52
N SER A 181 0.46 -0.17 27.63
CA SER A 181 0.02 0.27 28.97
C SER A 181 0.06 1.79 29.17
N LYS A 182 0.36 2.56 28.10
CA LYS A 182 0.46 4.03 28.06
C LYS A 182 1.76 4.56 28.68
N ASP A 183 2.73 3.70 29.00
CA ASP A 183 4.03 4.14 29.51
C ASP A 183 5.09 4.39 28.42
N LEU A 184 4.97 5.52 27.72
CA LEU A 184 5.88 5.88 26.63
C LEU A 184 7.33 6.15 27.08
N ALA A 185 7.55 6.56 28.34
CA ALA A 185 8.88 6.90 28.82
C ALA A 185 9.69 5.63 29.07
N ASP A 186 9.13 4.70 29.84
CA ASP A 186 9.76 3.41 30.12
C ASP A 186 9.92 2.59 28.83
N SER A 187 8.92 2.63 27.94
CA SER A 187 9.02 2.01 26.62
C SER A 187 10.16 2.62 25.77
N GLN A 188 10.35 3.95 25.81
CA GLN A 188 11.45 4.63 25.12
C GLN A 188 12.81 4.17 25.64
N ASP A 189 12.97 4.00 26.96
CA ASP A 189 14.21 3.52 27.56
C ASP A 189 14.52 2.08 27.15
N MET A 190 13.51 1.21 27.11
CA MET A 190 13.66 -0.15 26.59
C MET A 190 14.02 -0.17 25.10
N VAL A 191 13.40 0.70 24.30
CA VAL A 191 13.74 0.87 22.88
C VAL A 191 15.17 1.38 22.70
N ASN A 192 15.64 2.30 23.55
CA ASN A 192 17.02 2.78 23.50
C ASN A 192 18.04 1.66 23.75
N GLU A 193 17.73 0.72 24.66
CA GLU A 193 18.52 -0.49 24.85
C GLU A 193 18.43 -1.44 23.65
N LEU A 194 17.25 -1.61 23.07
CA LEU A 194 17.02 -2.42 21.88
C LEU A 194 17.81 -1.90 20.66
N LEU A 195 17.89 -0.57 20.51
CA LEU A 195 18.62 0.11 19.44
C LEU A 195 20.15 -0.11 19.47
N LYS A 196 20.69 -0.65 20.58
CA LYS A 196 22.09 -1.08 20.67
C LYS A 196 22.35 -2.41 19.93
N LYS A 197 21.30 -3.16 19.58
CA LYS A 197 21.39 -4.41 18.80
C LYS A 197 21.54 -4.12 17.31
N THR A 198 21.89 -5.14 16.53
CA THR A 198 21.96 -5.05 15.07
C THR A 198 20.57 -4.90 14.45
N ASP A 199 20.47 -4.21 13.30
CA ASP A 199 19.21 -4.06 12.56
C ASP A 199 18.63 -5.42 12.10
N ILE A 200 19.50 -6.43 11.90
CA ILE A 200 19.09 -7.81 11.58
C ILE A 200 18.27 -8.34 12.76
N ASN A 201 18.87 -8.44 13.95
CA ASN A 201 18.19 -8.94 15.15
C ASN A 201 16.87 -8.21 15.43
N TYR A 202 16.85 -6.90 15.18
CA TYR A 202 15.64 -6.10 15.31
C TYR A 202 14.51 -6.57 14.38
N SER A 203 14.84 -6.87 13.13
CA SER A 203 13.90 -7.39 12.14
C SER A 203 13.42 -8.81 12.45
N GLU A 204 14.31 -9.70 12.93
CA GLU A 204 13.89 -11.02 13.43
C GLU A 204 12.88 -10.89 14.56
N LEU A 205 13.18 -10.10 15.59
CA LEU A 205 12.33 -9.95 16.78
C LEU A 205 10.97 -9.33 16.44
N ALA A 206 10.95 -8.34 15.55
CA ALA A 206 9.70 -7.73 15.10
C ALA A 206 8.80 -8.73 14.36
N VAL A 207 9.38 -9.56 13.49
CA VAL A 207 8.63 -10.60 12.75
C VAL A 207 8.18 -11.73 13.68
N GLU A 208 9.04 -12.17 14.62
CA GLU A 208 8.70 -13.18 15.62
C GLU A 208 7.49 -12.74 16.45
N LEU A 209 7.50 -11.50 16.94
CA LEU A 209 6.42 -10.95 17.76
C LEU A 209 5.12 -10.79 16.98
N ILE A 210 5.14 -10.26 15.75
CA ILE A 210 3.88 -10.14 14.99
C ILE A 210 3.33 -11.51 14.58
N LYS A 211 4.20 -12.46 14.24
CA LYS A 211 3.80 -13.82 13.88
C LYS A 211 3.10 -14.47 15.06
N TYR A 212 3.66 -14.31 16.25
CA TYR A 212 3.06 -14.80 17.48
C TYR A 212 1.62 -14.30 17.64
N PHE A 213 1.39 -12.99 17.59
CA PHE A 213 0.03 -12.44 17.73
C PHE A 213 -0.91 -12.86 16.59
N SER A 214 -0.37 -13.00 15.39
CA SER A 214 -1.15 -13.35 14.21
C SER A 214 -1.64 -14.79 14.25
N ASP A 215 -0.83 -15.73 14.76
CA ASP A 215 -1.17 -17.17 14.79
C ASP A 215 -1.68 -17.64 16.16
N ARG A 216 -1.71 -16.75 17.17
CA ARG A 216 -2.21 -17.08 18.51
C ARG A 216 -3.67 -17.53 18.45
N ILE A 217 -3.98 -18.58 19.21
CA ILE A 217 -5.37 -18.98 19.49
C ILE A 217 -6.11 -17.87 20.25
N PRO A 218 -7.42 -17.67 20.02
CA PRO A 218 -8.19 -16.66 20.76
C PRO A 218 -8.21 -16.99 22.26
N LEU A 219 -7.90 -16.00 23.10
CA LEU A 219 -7.77 -16.20 24.56
C LEU A 219 -9.11 -16.45 25.24
N ASP A 220 -10.17 -15.78 24.78
CA ASP A 220 -11.50 -15.82 25.39
C ASP A 220 -12.42 -16.86 24.73
N ASP A 221 -11.89 -17.71 23.85
CA ASP A 221 -12.65 -18.75 23.17
C ASP A 221 -12.37 -20.14 23.78
N PRO A 222 -13.26 -20.65 24.66
CA PRO A 222 -13.07 -21.94 25.31
C PRO A 222 -13.06 -23.12 24.33
N ARG A 223 -13.53 -22.94 23.07
CA ARG A 223 -13.53 -24.01 22.04
C ARG A 223 -12.12 -24.45 21.68
N TRP A 224 -11.11 -23.59 21.86
CA TRP A 224 -9.71 -23.91 21.59
C TRP A 224 -8.99 -24.61 22.75
N SER A 225 -9.67 -24.86 23.87
CA SER A 225 -9.08 -25.60 25.00
C SER A 225 -8.76 -27.05 24.61
N SER A 226 -7.51 -27.46 24.85
CA SER A 226 -7.03 -28.82 24.59
C SER A 226 -7.60 -29.86 25.57
N GLU A 227 -8.17 -29.43 26.70
CA GLU A 227 -8.68 -30.34 27.72
C GLU A 227 -10.06 -30.93 27.37
N GLY A 228 -10.81 -30.32 26.46
CA GLY A 228 -12.13 -30.79 26.03
C GLY A 228 -13.19 -30.87 27.15
N LEU A 229 -12.87 -30.37 28.35
CA LEU A 229 -13.71 -30.36 29.53
C LEU A 229 -14.48 -29.05 29.60
N PHE A 230 -15.60 -28.99 28.86
CA PHE A 230 -16.48 -27.83 28.86
C PHE A 230 -17.34 -27.79 30.13
N LEU A 231 -17.33 -26.66 30.84
CA LEU A 231 -18.19 -26.44 31.99
C LEU A 231 -19.66 -26.49 31.56
N LYS A 232 -20.55 -26.97 32.43
CA LYS A 232 -22.00 -27.07 32.11
C LYS A 232 -22.59 -25.72 31.71
N ASP A 233 -22.12 -24.64 32.33
CA ASP A 233 -22.61 -23.28 32.09
C ASP A 233 -22.09 -22.69 30.76
N GLN A 234 -21.04 -23.27 30.17
CA GLN A 234 -20.50 -22.86 28.87
C GLN A 234 -21.24 -23.53 27.70
N ARG A 235 -21.94 -24.65 27.93
CA ARG A 235 -22.59 -25.42 26.86
C ARG A 235 -23.60 -24.61 26.03
N PRO A 236 -24.47 -23.76 26.61
CA PRO A 236 -25.38 -22.95 25.81
C PRO A 236 -24.65 -22.02 24.83
N TRP A 237 -23.58 -21.37 25.29
CA TRP A 237 -22.75 -20.51 24.45
C TRP A 237 -22.02 -21.31 23.36
N LEU A 238 -21.47 -22.48 23.70
CA LEU A 238 -20.82 -23.39 22.75
C LEU A 238 -21.80 -23.91 21.69
N GLU A 239 -23.03 -24.24 22.08
CA GLU A 239 -24.08 -24.72 21.17
C GLU A 239 -24.62 -23.61 20.26
N GLU A 240 -24.62 -22.36 20.73
CA GLU A 240 -24.96 -21.18 19.94
C GLU A 240 -23.86 -20.90 18.89
N HIS A 241 -22.61 -20.89 19.34
CA HIS A 241 -21.41 -20.63 18.53
C HIS A 241 -20.83 -21.91 17.88
N SER A 242 -21.66 -22.93 17.67
CA SER A 242 -21.37 -24.11 16.84
C SER A 242 -22.41 -24.32 15.73
N LYS A 243 -23.46 -23.49 15.68
CA LYS A 243 -24.52 -23.53 14.67
C LYS A 243 -24.30 -22.40 13.65
N SER A 244 -24.26 -22.76 12.36
CA SER A 244 -23.79 -21.93 11.23
C SER A 244 -22.27 -21.80 11.16
N LYS A 245 -21.73 -21.28 10.05
CA LYS A 245 -20.29 -21.25 9.70
C LYS A 245 -19.36 -20.57 10.74
N ASN A 246 -19.89 -20.05 11.87
CA ASN A 246 -19.20 -19.29 12.93
C ASN A 246 -18.36 -18.09 12.47
N LEU A 247 -18.59 -17.64 11.24
CA LEU A 247 -17.82 -16.57 10.61
C LEU A 247 -17.88 -15.24 11.38
N PRO A 248 -19.00 -14.82 12.01
CA PRO A 248 -19.02 -13.60 12.81
C PRO A 248 -18.02 -13.61 13.98
N LEU A 249 -17.99 -14.71 14.75
CA LEU A 249 -17.04 -14.87 15.85
C LEU A 249 -15.59 -14.92 15.34
N ILE A 250 -15.35 -15.58 14.21
CA ILE A 250 -14.03 -15.57 13.56
C ILE A 250 -13.63 -14.15 13.14
N VAL A 251 -14.58 -13.34 12.65
CA VAL A 251 -14.32 -11.94 12.29
C VAL A 251 -13.96 -11.11 13.53
N GLU A 252 -14.61 -11.33 14.68
CA GLU A 252 -14.25 -10.69 15.94
C GLU A 252 -12.81 -11.05 16.36
N HIS A 253 -12.46 -12.34 16.37
CA HIS A 253 -11.10 -12.78 16.68
C HIS A 253 -10.04 -12.19 15.74
N LEU A 254 -10.35 -12.06 14.45
CA LEU A 254 -9.44 -11.46 13.49
C LEU A 254 -9.36 -9.93 13.64
N ASP A 255 -10.42 -9.26 14.10
CA ASP A 255 -10.40 -7.84 14.45
C ASP A 255 -9.53 -7.57 15.68
N ASP A 256 -9.53 -8.50 16.66
CA ASP A 256 -8.59 -8.46 17.79
C ASP A 256 -7.14 -8.56 17.30
N LYS A 257 -6.85 -9.51 16.41
CA LYS A 257 -5.51 -9.67 15.79
C LYS A 257 -5.12 -8.41 15.01
N LEU A 258 -6.07 -7.79 14.28
CA LEU A 258 -5.83 -6.55 13.55
C LEU A 258 -5.57 -5.36 14.49
N SER A 259 -6.23 -5.33 15.65
CA SER A 259 -6.03 -4.30 16.67
C SER A 259 -4.62 -4.38 17.26
N HIS A 260 -4.14 -5.61 17.54
CA HIS A 260 -2.75 -5.83 17.94
C HIS A 260 -1.77 -5.37 16.86
N TYR A 261 -2.04 -5.72 15.59
CA TYR A 261 -1.22 -5.27 14.46
C TYR A 261 -1.17 -3.74 14.34
N ARG A 262 -2.30 -3.04 14.47
CA ARG A 262 -2.37 -1.57 14.39
C ARG A 262 -1.60 -0.91 15.52
N MET A 263 -1.76 -1.39 16.75
CA MET A 263 -0.99 -0.91 17.90
C MET A 263 0.51 -1.17 17.73
N PHE A 264 0.87 -2.32 17.16
CA PHE A 264 2.24 -2.66 16.82
C PHE A 264 2.84 -1.72 15.77
N VAL A 265 2.14 -1.47 14.66
CA VAL A 265 2.60 -0.50 13.66
C VAL A 265 2.73 0.90 14.25
N LEU A 266 1.79 1.30 15.11
CA LEU A 266 1.84 2.59 15.79
C LEU A 266 3.06 2.72 16.72
N PHE A 267 3.41 1.64 17.44
CA PHE A 267 4.63 1.55 18.24
C PHE A 267 5.88 1.75 17.35
N LEU A 268 5.96 1.04 16.22
CA LEU A 268 7.07 1.16 15.26
C LEU A 268 7.19 2.59 14.69
N GLN A 269 6.06 3.22 14.35
CA GLN A 269 6.01 4.58 13.82
C GLN A 269 6.42 5.61 14.89
N HIS A 270 5.92 5.47 16.12
CA HIS A 270 6.18 6.40 17.22
C HIS A 270 7.67 6.48 17.53
N PHE A 271 8.33 5.32 17.62
CA PHE A 271 9.76 5.22 17.93
C PHE A 271 10.67 5.24 16.70
N LYS A 272 10.12 5.47 15.50
CA LYS A 272 10.86 5.56 14.21
C LYS A 272 11.72 4.33 13.92
N LEU A 273 11.15 3.15 14.14
CA LEU A 273 11.87 1.89 14.00
C LEU A 273 11.73 1.25 12.62
N ILE A 274 10.83 1.77 11.77
CA ILE A 274 10.51 1.22 10.45
C ILE A 274 11.74 1.11 9.53
N ASP A 275 12.61 2.13 9.54
CA ASP A 275 13.80 2.17 8.67
C ASP A 275 14.82 1.05 8.98
N LYS A 276 14.69 0.40 10.14
CA LYS A 276 15.56 -0.70 10.58
C LYS A 276 15.03 -2.07 10.16
N LEU A 277 13.80 -2.15 9.65
CA LEU A 277 13.10 -3.40 9.34
C LEU A 277 13.43 -3.97 7.96
N ASP A 278 14.05 -3.18 7.07
CA ASP A 278 14.48 -3.67 5.75
C ASP A 278 15.82 -4.42 5.85
N ARG A 279 15.81 -5.52 6.61
CA ARG A 279 16.90 -6.47 6.77
C ARG A 279 16.38 -7.89 6.54
N PRO A 280 17.24 -8.79 6.03
CA PRO A 280 16.85 -10.18 5.82
C PRO A 280 16.55 -10.85 7.16
N VAL A 281 15.43 -11.57 7.22
CA VAL A 281 15.00 -12.37 8.37
C VAL A 281 15.31 -13.84 8.09
N GLU A 282 16.30 -14.40 8.78
CA GLU A 282 16.81 -15.75 8.49
C GLU A 282 15.72 -16.84 8.62
N SER A 283 14.89 -16.74 9.66
CA SER A 283 13.78 -17.67 9.93
C SER A 283 12.70 -17.71 8.82
N MET A 284 12.71 -16.70 7.94
CA MET A 284 11.73 -16.52 6.88
C MET A 284 12.41 -16.45 5.50
N TYR A 285 13.38 -17.34 5.27
CA TYR A 285 14.11 -17.47 4.00
C TYR A 285 14.82 -16.17 3.57
N SER A 286 15.37 -15.42 4.54
CA SER A 286 16.09 -14.16 4.31
C SER A 286 15.27 -13.07 3.60
N ARG A 287 13.94 -13.09 3.76
CA ARG A 287 13.06 -12.04 3.25
C ARG A 287 13.18 -10.77 4.10
N SER A 288 12.89 -9.62 3.50
CA SER A 288 12.86 -8.33 4.20
C SER A 288 11.83 -8.35 5.33
N GLY A 289 12.26 -8.00 6.55
CA GLY A 289 11.37 -7.89 7.72
C GLY A 289 10.21 -6.92 7.48
N LEU A 290 10.48 -5.77 6.85
CA LEU A 290 9.47 -4.79 6.48
C LEU A 290 8.38 -5.39 5.59
N ALA A 291 8.78 -6.16 4.57
CA ALA A 291 7.82 -6.81 3.66
C ALA A 291 7.00 -7.90 4.36
N LEU A 292 7.60 -8.64 5.30
CA LEU A 292 6.90 -9.65 6.11
C LEU A 292 5.87 -9.00 7.03
N LEU A 293 6.23 -7.91 7.71
CA LEU A 293 5.30 -7.18 8.58
C LEU A 293 4.13 -6.58 7.79
N ALA A 294 4.38 -6.00 6.61
CA ALA A 294 3.31 -5.53 5.73
C ALA A 294 2.39 -6.69 5.30
N GLU A 295 2.98 -7.82 4.93
CA GLU A 295 2.25 -9.04 4.55
C GLU A 295 1.36 -9.57 5.68
N TYR A 296 1.79 -9.55 6.94
CA TYR A 296 0.93 -9.97 8.05
C TYR A 296 -0.32 -9.09 8.17
N GLY A 297 -0.17 -7.77 8.06
CA GLY A 297 -1.31 -6.85 8.03
C GLY A 297 -2.26 -7.14 6.87
N GLU A 298 -1.71 -7.36 5.67
CA GLU A 298 -2.48 -7.77 4.49
C GLU A 298 -3.25 -9.08 4.75
N LYS A 299 -2.59 -10.12 5.28
CA LYS A 299 -3.20 -11.43 5.54
C LYS A 299 -4.32 -11.39 6.57
N ILE A 300 -4.14 -10.72 7.71
CA ILE A 300 -5.19 -10.60 8.75
C ILE A 300 -6.44 -9.97 8.15
N PHE A 301 -6.26 -8.85 7.45
CA PHE A 301 -7.39 -8.13 6.86
C PHE A 301 -8.07 -8.92 5.75
N LEU A 302 -7.30 -9.59 4.87
CA LEU A 302 -7.88 -10.44 3.82
C LEU A 302 -8.66 -11.60 4.40
N MET A 303 -8.20 -12.18 5.52
CA MET A 303 -8.94 -13.21 6.23
C MET A 303 -10.27 -12.71 6.77
N MET A 304 -10.30 -11.50 7.36
CA MET A 304 -11.54 -10.87 7.80
C MET A 304 -12.49 -10.64 6.63
N LEU A 305 -11.97 -10.14 5.52
CA LEU A 305 -12.75 -9.89 4.31
C LEU A 305 -13.31 -11.19 3.73
N CYS A 306 -12.49 -12.24 3.67
CA CYS A 306 -12.93 -13.58 3.28
C CYS A 306 -14.04 -14.10 4.20
N ALA A 307 -13.87 -14.00 5.52
CA ALA A 307 -14.86 -14.50 6.46
C ALA A 307 -16.21 -13.76 6.33
N LYS A 308 -16.18 -12.44 6.17
CA LYS A 308 -17.38 -11.62 5.89
C LYS A 308 -18.04 -12.06 4.58
N TRP A 309 -17.27 -12.17 3.50
CA TRP A 309 -17.81 -12.55 2.20
C TRP A 309 -18.39 -13.97 2.20
N LEU A 310 -17.74 -14.93 2.88
CA LEU A 310 -18.24 -16.31 3.03
C LEU A 310 -19.53 -16.39 3.84
N SER A 311 -19.83 -15.39 4.68
CA SER A 311 -21.07 -15.35 5.47
C SER A 311 -22.28 -14.98 4.62
N GLU A 312 -22.06 -14.20 3.55
CA GLU A 312 -23.09 -13.66 2.68
C GLU A 312 -23.32 -14.52 1.42
N ASN A 313 -22.34 -15.37 1.06
CA ASN A 313 -22.33 -16.08 -0.21
C ASN A 313 -22.39 -17.62 -0.05
N SER A 314 -23.06 -18.27 -1.00
CA SER A 314 -23.05 -19.73 -1.15
C SER A 314 -21.83 -20.17 -1.94
N THR A 315 -20.94 -20.93 -1.28
CA THR A 315 -19.58 -21.13 -1.77
C THR A 315 -19.11 -22.59 -1.60
N PRO A 316 -19.70 -23.54 -2.35
CA PRO A 316 -19.37 -24.96 -2.22
C PRO A 316 -17.89 -25.29 -2.50
N ILE A 317 -17.30 -24.71 -3.56
CA ILE A 317 -15.91 -24.97 -3.97
C ILE A 317 -14.94 -24.45 -2.92
N ILE A 318 -15.21 -23.24 -2.44
CA ILE A 318 -14.34 -22.60 -1.45
C ILE A 318 -14.47 -23.35 -0.12
N SER A 319 -15.68 -23.72 0.29
CA SER A 319 -15.89 -24.50 1.53
C SER A 319 -15.18 -25.86 1.47
N GLN A 320 -15.18 -26.54 0.32
CA GLN A 320 -14.42 -27.79 0.12
C GLN A 320 -12.92 -27.56 0.26
N SER A 321 -12.41 -26.44 -0.25
CA SER A 321 -11.00 -26.07 -0.17
C SER A 321 -10.59 -25.77 1.27
N PHE A 322 -11.43 -25.06 2.04
CA PHE A 322 -11.23 -24.85 3.47
C PHE A 322 -11.23 -26.17 4.26
N LYS A 323 -12.12 -27.12 3.95
CA LYS A 323 -12.11 -28.45 4.60
C LYS A 323 -10.80 -29.19 4.37
N ALA A 324 -10.32 -29.20 3.12
CA ALA A 324 -9.06 -29.87 2.79
C ALA A 324 -7.87 -29.25 3.53
N LEU A 325 -7.79 -27.92 3.58
CA LEU A 325 -6.74 -27.20 4.32
C LEU A 325 -6.86 -27.39 5.83
N ALA A 326 -8.07 -27.35 6.38
CA ALA A 326 -8.29 -27.56 7.81
C ALA A 326 -7.75 -28.93 8.25
N SER A 327 -7.98 -30.00 7.49
CA SER A 327 -7.41 -31.32 7.80
C SER A 327 -5.88 -31.33 7.79
N GLU A 328 -5.24 -30.55 6.91
CA GLU A 328 -3.79 -30.39 6.91
C GLU A 328 -3.31 -29.58 8.12
N PHE A 329 -3.99 -28.49 8.45
CA PHE A 329 -3.63 -27.57 9.53
C PHE A 329 -3.82 -28.22 10.90
N ILE A 330 -4.90 -28.95 11.12
CA ILE A 330 -5.13 -29.73 12.35
C ILE A 330 -3.91 -30.62 12.63
N ARG A 331 -3.43 -31.36 11.61
CA ARG A 331 -2.26 -32.23 11.75
C ARG A 331 -0.95 -31.45 11.90
N ARG A 332 -0.79 -30.35 11.16
CA ARG A 332 0.46 -29.56 11.12
C ARG A 332 0.69 -28.74 12.39
N PHE A 333 -0.37 -28.20 12.96
CA PHE A 333 -0.34 -27.29 14.11
C PHE A 333 -0.91 -27.91 15.40
N ASN A 334 -1.34 -29.18 15.34
CA ASN A 334 -1.88 -29.92 16.47
C ASN A 334 -3.09 -29.20 17.12
N HIS A 335 -4.00 -28.72 16.28
CA HIS A 335 -5.23 -28.07 16.75
C HIS A 335 -6.14 -29.05 17.48
N PRO A 336 -6.91 -28.59 18.48
CA PRO A 336 -7.91 -29.44 19.13
C PRO A 336 -9.01 -29.83 18.15
N GLU A 337 -9.36 -31.12 18.11
CA GLU A 337 -10.49 -31.63 17.34
C GLU A 337 -11.70 -31.79 18.27
N ASN A 338 -12.69 -30.90 18.14
CA ASN A 338 -13.96 -31.01 18.86
C ASN A 338 -15.13 -30.57 17.99
N GLU A 339 -16.35 -30.89 18.43
CA GLU A 339 -17.59 -30.62 17.68
C GLU A 339 -17.97 -29.13 17.55
N TYR A 340 -17.31 -28.26 18.32
CA TYR A 340 -17.60 -26.82 18.35
C TYR A 340 -16.69 -26.00 17.43
N LEU A 341 -15.60 -26.59 16.92
CA LEU A 341 -14.71 -25.96 15.95
C LEU A 341 -15.05 -26.40 14.52
N THR A 342 -15.11 -25.42 13.63
CA THR A 342 -15.33 -25.66 12.20
C THR A 342 -14.01 -25.66 11.44
N HIS A 343 -14.04 -26.21 10.23
CA HIS A 343 -12.95 -26.06 9.25
C HIS A 343 -12.53 -24.60 9.01
N PHE A 344 -13.44 -23.62 9.17
CA PHE A 344 -13.09 -22.21 9.07
C PHE A 344 -12.24 -21.76 10.25
N ASP A 345 -12.57 -22.17 11.48
CA ASP A 345 -11.80 -21.80 12.69
C ASP A 345 -10.32 -22.22 12.55
N HIS A 346 -10.08 -23.47 12.10
CA HIS A 346 -8.71 -23.97 11.93
C HIS A 346 -7.89 -23.24 10.87
N VAL A 347 -8.51 -22.86 9.75
CA VAL A 347 -7.81 -22.13 8.68
C VAL A 347 -7.64 -20.66 9.03
N PHE A 348 -8.65 -20.03 9.65
CA PHE A 348 -8.59 -18.62 9.99
C PHE A 348 -7.73 -18.32 11.23
N ASN A 349 -7.38 -19.32 12.04
CA ASN A 349 -6.42 -19.12 13.11
C ASN A 349 -4.99 -18.87 12.57
N GLU A 350 -4.59 -19.61 11.52
CA GLU A 350 -3.22 -19.64 11.00
C GLU A 350 -3.00 -18.56 9.94
N VAL A 351 -2.91 -17.31 10.40
CA VAL A 351 -2.74 -16.13 9.54
C VAL A 351 -1.48 -16.23 8.69
N SER A 352 -0.36 -16.68 9.26
CA SER A 352 0.90 -16.83 8.53
C SER A 352 0.77 -17.73 7.30
N CYS A 353 -0.13 -18.71 7.33
CA CYS A 353 -0.40 -19.67 6.26
C CYS A 353 -1.55 -19.29 5.32
N PHE A 354 -2.16 -18.10 5.45
CA PHE A 354 -3.27 -17.67 4.59
C PHE A 354 -3.00 -17.78 3.08
N HIS A 355 -1.75 -17.55 2.68
CA HIS A 355 -1.30 -17.66 1.29
C HIS A 355 -1.48 -19.05 0.67
N GLU A 356 -1.66 -20.11 1.48
CA GLU A 356 -1.94 -21.47 1.04
C GLU A 356 -3.40 -21.67 0.57
N LEU A 357 -4.32 -20.76 0.95
CA LEU A 357 -5.74 -20.81 0.58
C LEU A 357 -5.97 -20.69 -0.93
N ILE A 358 -5.28 -19.77 -1.58
CA ILE A 358 -5.47 -19.49 -3.01
C ILE A 358 -5.07 -20.70 -3.88
N PRO A 359 -3.88 -21.31 -3.70
CA PRO A 359 -3.55 -22.57 -4.35
C PRO A 359 -4.60 -23.67 -4.12
N ALA A 360 -5.14 -23.80 -2.91
CA ALA A 360 -6.13 -24.83 -2.60
C ALA A 360 -7.44 -24.60 -3.36
N VAL A 361 -7.96 -23.36 -3.37
CA VAL A 361 -9.19 -22.99 -4.08
C VAL A 361 -9.04 -23.21 -5.58
N VAL A 362 -7.96 -22.72 -6.19
CA VAL A 362 -7.76 -22.84 -7.65
C VAL A 362 -7.51 -24.29 -8.06
N LYS A 363 -6.79 -25.09 -7.28
CA LYS A 363 -6.62 -26.53 -7.57
C LYS A 363 -7.94 -27.30 -7.43
N SER A 364 -8.75 -26.97 -6.42
CA SER A 364 -10.05 -27.61 -6.22
C SER A 364 -10.99 -27.28 -7.38
N SER A 365 -11.02 -26.02 -7.82
CA SER A 365 -11.84 -25.61 -8.96
C SER A 365 -11.38 -26.28 -10.25
N GLU A 366 -10.08 -26.32 -10.54
CA GLU A 366 -9.54 -27.01 -11.72
C GLU A 366 -9.87 -28.50 -11.74
N LYS A 367 -9.91 -29.16 -10.58
CA LYS A 367 -10.31 -30.57 -10.50
C LYS A 367 -11.78 -30.72 -10.86
N GLU A 368 -12.65 -29.89 -10.31
CA GLU A 368 -14.09 -29.95 -10.59
C GLU A 368 -14.40 -29.60 -12.05
N LEU A 369 -13.75 -28.56 -12.60
CA LEU A 369 -13.92 -28.15 -14.00
C LEU A 369 -13.49 -29.24 -15.00
N LYS A 370 -12.57 -30.13 -14.64
CA LYS A 370 -12.18 -31.28 -15.50
C LYS A 370 -13.24 -32.36 -15.58
N GLU A 371 -14.04 -32.50 -14.53
CA GLU A 371 -15.11 -33.51 -14.44
C GLU A 371 -16.42 -33.01 -15.06
N LEU A 372 -16.60 -31.69 -15.13
CA LEU A 372 -17.78 -31.04 -15.68
C LEU A 372 -17.71 -30.85 -17.20
N ASN A 373 -18.88 -30.86 -17.85
CA ASN A 373 -19.02 -30.41 -19.23
C ASN A 373 -18.89 -28.88 -19.27
N GLN A 374 -18.04 -28.35 -20.16
CA GLN A 374 -17.81 -26.91 -20.34
C GLN A 374 -19.08 -26.12 -20.65
N ASN A 375 -20.10 -26.77 -21.22
CA ASN A 375 -21.38 -26.15 -21.53
C ASN A 375 -22.43 -26.23 -20.40
N SER A 376 -22.09 -26.78 -19.24
CA SER A 376 -23.03 -26.90 -18.11
C SER A 376 -23.09 -25.65 -17.24
N ASP A 377 -24.28 -25.34 -16.71
CA ASP A 377 -24.49 -24.26 -15.73
C ASP A 377 -23.60 -24.43 -14.48
N ASN A 378 -23.28 -25.67 -14.12
CA ASN A 378 -22.36 -25.96 -13.02
C ASN A 378 -20.93 -25.50 -13.32
N TYR A 379 -20.48 -25.57 -14.58
CA TYR A 379 -19.15 -25.08 -14.97
C TYR A 379 -19.08 -23.56 -14.80
N GLU A 380 -20.10 -22.84 -15.28
CA GLU A 380 -20.21 -21.38 -15.13
C GLU A 380 -20.29 -20.97 -13.65
N ARG A 381 -21.02 -21.73 -12.82
CA ARG A 381 -21.10 -21.49 -11.37
C ARG A 381 -19.74 -21.57 -10.70
N VAL A 382 -18.94 -22.60 -11.01
CA VAL A 382 -17.59 -22.78 -10.43
C VAL A 382 -16.67 -21.64 -10.85
N ILE A 383 -16.68 -21.26 -12.14
CA ILE A 383 -15.90 -20.13 -12.64
C ILE A 383 -16.31 -18.83 -11.95
N THR A 384 -17.60 -18.56 -11.81
CA THR A 384 -18.12 -17.33 -11.22
C THR A 384 -17.81 -17.25 -9.72
N GLU A 385 -18.01 -18.34 -8.98
CA GLU A 385 -17.71 -18.41 -7.54
C GLU A 385 -16.23 -18.10 -7.27
N VAL A 386 -15.32 -18.76 -7.98
CA VAL A 386 -13.88 -18.57 -7.78
C VAL A 386 -13.42 -17.20 -8.27
N SER A 387 -14.01 -16.69 -9.37
CA SER A 387 -13.70 -15.34 -9.86
C SER A 387 -14.10 -14.27 -8.86
N ALA A 388 -15.29 -14.37 -8.29
CA ALA A 388 -15.79 -13.44 -7.27
C ALA A 388 -14.88 -13.47 -6.02
N PHE A 389 -14.50 -14.67 -5.56
CA PHE A 389 -13.62 -14.82 -4.41
C PHE A 389 -12.23 -14.21 -4.63
N LEU A 390 -11.60 -14.51 -5.76
CA LEU A 390 -10.29 -13.91 -6.10
C LEU A 390 -10.40 -12.40 -6.32
N GLY A 391 -11.53 -11.91 -6.85
CA GLY A 391 -11.80 -10.49 -7.02
C GLY A 391 -11.87 -9.75 -5.68
N VAL A 392 -12.57 -10.32 -4.69
CA VAL A 392 -12.63 -9.80 -3.31
C VAL A 392 -11.23 -9.70 -2.70
N LEU A 393 -10.39 -10.72 -2.89
CA LEU A 393 -9.00 -10.71 -2.41
C LEU A 393 -8.15 -9.62 -3.08
N ALA A 394 -8.28 -9.49 -4.39
CA ALA A 394 -7.55 -8.49 -5.17
C ALA A 394 -7.91 -7.06 -4.73
N GLU A 395 -9.20 -6.77 -4.58
CA GLU A 395 -9.68 -5.47 -4.10
C GLU A 395 -9.25 -5.21 -2.65
N GLY A 396 -9.31 -6.24 -1.79
CA GLY A 396 -8.84 -6.16 -0.41
C GLY A 396 -7.36 -5.77 -0.30
N ILE A 397 -6.49 -6.33 -1.15
CA ILE A 397 -5.05 -6.00 -1.19
C ILE A 397 -4.82 -4.55 -1.61
N ILE A 398 -5.58 -4.04 -2.57
CA ILE A 398 -5.45 -2.64 -3.00
C ILE A 398 -5.93 -1.72 -1.89
N GLY A 399 -7.12 -1.98 -1.33
CA GLY A 399 -7.73 -1.14 -0.31
C GLY A 399 -6.95 -1.07 1.01
N ILE A 400 -6.24 -2.14 1.39
CA ILE A 400 -5.40 -2.13 2.60
C ILE A 400 -4.13 -1.30 2.43
N ARG A 401 -3.54 -1.26 1.23
CA ARG A 401 -2.32 -0.49 0.96
C ARG A 401 -2.54 1.02 1.02
N GLU A 402 -3.80 1.44 0.86
CA GLU A 402 -4.23 2.84 0.98
C GLU A 402 -4.51 3.27 2.43
N GLN A 403 -4.52 2.35 3.40
CA GLN A 403 -4.81 2.68 4.80
C GLN A 403 -3.64 3.39 5.48
N ASP A 404 -3.95 4.36 6.34
CA ASP A 404 -2.95 5.17 7.07
C ASP A 404 -2.01 4.33 7.97
N TRP A 405 -2.51 3.20 8.48
CA TRP A 405 -1.75 2.28 9.34
C TRP A 405 -0.99 1.22 8.54
N SER A 406 -1.09 1.21 7.21
CA SER A 406 -0.42 0.23 6.35
C SER A 406 1.07 0.55 6.19
N LEU A 407 1.91 -0.47 6.33
CA LEU A 407 3.35 -0.33 6.14
C LEU A 407 3.68 -0.21 4.64
N GLN A 408 4.26 0.92 4.25
CA GLN A 408 4.63 1.18 2.86
C GLN A 408 5.92 0.43 2.50
N VAL A 409 5.80 -0.52 1.58
CA VAL A 409 6.93 -1.31 1.09
C VAL A 409 7.42 -0.73 -0.25
N PRO A 410 8.70 -0.32 -0.36
CA PRO A 410 9.28 0.09 -1.63
C PRO A 410 9.10 -0.96 -2.73
N LYS A 411 8.80 -0.52 -3.97
CA LYS A 411 8.62 -1.41 -5.14
C LYS A 411 9.83 -2.30 -5.47
N THR A 412 11.00 -1.95 -4.96
CA THR A 412 12.24 -2.74 -5.10
C THR A 412 12.24 -4.01 -4.25
N ILE A 413 11.42 -4.06 -3.19
CA ILE A 413 11.36 -5.18 -2.27
C ILE A 413 10.26 -6.15 -2.72
N PRO A 414 10.56 -7.45 -2.87
CA PRO A 414 9.56 -8.44 -3.25
C PRO A 414 8.57 -8.67 -2.10
N THR A 415 7.28 -8.48 -2.39
CA THR A 415 6.17 -8.87 -1.50
C THR A 415 5.80 -10.34 -1.73
N TRP A 416 4.95 -10.89 -0.88
CA TRP A 416 4.45 -12.26 -1.03
C TRP A 416 3.65 -12.50 -2.31
N LEU A 417 3.13 -11.43 -2.93
CA LEU A 417 2.43 -11.49 -4.21
C LEU A 417 3.40 -11.76 -5.38
N ASN A 418 4.66 -11.34 -5.23
CA ASN A 418 5.71 -11.54 -6.22
C ASN A 418 6.35 -12.93 -6.14
N HIS A 419 5.98 -13.75 -5.16
CA HIS A 419 6.45 -15.12 -5.09
C HIS A 419 5.92 -15.94 -6.27
N SER A 420 6.79 -16.80 -6.81
CA SER A 420 6.55 -17.65 -7.99
C SER A 420 5.28 -18.50 -7.90
N HIS A 421 4.76 -18.71 -6.69
CA HIS A 421 3.63 -19.58 -6.42
C HIS A 421 2.33 -18.86 -6.01
N PHE A 422 2.29 -17.53 -5.89
CA PHE A 422 1.03 -16.84 -5.56
C PHE A 422 0.29 -16.39 -6.82
N LEU A 423 0.91 -15.46 -7.57
CA LEU A 423 0.31 -14.85 -8.76
C LEU A 423 -0.03 -15.88 -9.86
N ILE A 424 0.71 -16.99 -9.90
CA ILE A 424 0.47 -18.07 -10.87
C ILE A 424 -0.95 -18.64 -10.77
N TYR A 425 -1.54 -18.71 -9.57
CA TYR A 425 -2.89 -19.27 -9.41
C TYR A 425 -3.97 -18.28 -9.87
N PHE A 426 -3.76 -16.97 -9.70
CA PHE A 426 -4.59 -15.96 -10.33
C PHE A 426 -4.52 -16.06 -11.85
N ILE A 427 -3.32 -16.21 -12.42
CA ILE A 427 -3.13 -16.37 -13.87
C ILE A 427 -3.77 -17.66 -14.38
N ARG A 428 -3.67 -18.77 -13.64
CA ARG A 428 -4.30 -20.05 -14.02
C ARG A 428 -5.81 -19.95 -14.04
N HIS A 429 -6.42 -19.39 -13.00
CA HIS A 429 -7.87 -19.17 -12.96
C HIS A 429 -8.32 -18.20 -14.05
N LEU A 430 -7.61 -17.09 -14.24
CA LEU A 430 -7.91 -16.12 -15.31
C LEU A 430 -7.86 -16.78 -16.69
N ASN A 431 -6.86 -17.63 -16.96
CA ASN A 431 -6.81 -18.38 -18.22
C ASN A 431 -8.01 -19.32 -18.38
N ALA A 432 -8.44 -20.01 -17.32
CA ALA A 432 -9.65 -20.85 -17.39
C ALA A 432 -10.91 -20.02 -17.70
N VAL A 433 -11.03 -18.81 -17.13
CA VAL A 433 -12.13 -17.87 -17.43
C VAL A 433 -12.08 -17.40 -18.89
N LEU A 434 -10.90 -17.04 -19.38
CA LEU A 434 -10.69 -16.61 -20.77
C LEU A 434 -10.99 -17.73 -21.77
N ASP A 435 -10.54 -18.96 -21.49
CA ASP A 435 -10.79 -20.13 -22.32
C ASP A 435 -12.29 -20.50 -22.35
N PHE A 436 -12.98 -20.37 -21.21
CA PHE A 436 -14.44 -20.51 -21.13
C PHE A 436 -15.16 -19.47 -22.00
N MET A 437 -14.76 -18.20 -21.92
CA MET A 437 -15.32 -17.14 -22.76
C MET A 437 -15.05 -17.42 -24.25
N ALA A 438 -13.81 -17.74 -24.64
CA ALA A 438 -13.44 -18.01 -26.02
C ALA A 438 -14.31 -19.13 -26.65
N ASN A 439 -14.61 -20.19 -25.90
CA ASN A 439 -15.46 -21.28 -26.37
C ASN A 439 -16.93 -20.86 -26.52
N LYS A 440 -17.45 -20.03 -25.61
CA LYS A 440 -18.85 -19.55 -25.66
C LYS A 440 -19.08 -18.51 -26.77
N TYR A 441 -18.09 -17.66 -27.06
CA TYR A 441 -18.17 -16.68 -28.16
C TYR A 441 -17.79 -17.28 -29.54
N GLY A 442 -17.08 -18.42 -29.56
CA GLY A 442 -16.69 -19.11 -30.80
C GLY A 442 -17.83 -19.85 -31.48
N ASP A 443 -18.82 -20.33 -30.72
CA ASP A 443 -20.14 -20.65 -31.25
C ASP A 443 -20.87 -19.31 -31.47
N ASN A 444 -21.44 -19.07 -32.66
CA ASN A 444 -22.12 -17.82 -33.06
C ASN A 444 -23.41 -17.50 -32.25
N ASP A 445 -23.43 -17.82 -30.97
CA ASP A 445 -24.50 -17.48 -30.05
C ASP A 445 -24.29 -16.04 -29.56
N ILE A 446 -24.86 -15.10 -30.32
CA ILE A 446 -24.89 -13.64 -30.07
C ILE A 446 -25.53 -13.31 -28.70
N SER A 447 -25.99 -14.31 -27.94
CA SER A 447 -26.71 -14.17 -26.67
C SER A 447 -25.85 -14.25 -25.40
N PHE A 448 -24.59 -14.73 -25.46
CA PHE A 448 -23.75 -14.83 -24.25
C PHE A 448 -23.00 -13.52 -23.95
N ASP A 449 -23.75 -12.48 -23.58
CA ASP A 449 -23.20 -11.29 -22.91
C ASP A 449 -23.46 -11.48 -21.41
N SER A 450 -22.63 -12.26 -20.71
CA SER A 450 -22.59 -12.26 -19.25
C SER A 450 -21.66 -11.13 -18.80
N PRO A 451 -22.15 -9.89 -18.60
CA PRO A 451 -21.31 -8.73 -18.26
C PRO A 451 -20.52 -8.99 -16.98
N LEU A 452 -21.09 -9.78 -16.06
CA LEU A 452 -20.46 -10.13 -14.79
C LEU A 452 -19.14 -10.90 -14.99
N ILE A 453 -19.10 -11.93 -15.84
CA ILE A 453 -17.88 -12.73 -16.04
C ILE A 453 -16.80 -11.89 -16.70
N LEU A 454 -17.17 -11.07 -17.69
CA LEU A 454 -16.25 -10.14 -18.33
C LEU A 454 -15.68 -9.16 -17.31
N GLU A 455 -16.55 -8.51 -16.52
CA GLU A 455 -16.13 -7.56 -15.49
C GLU A 455 -15.19 -8.19 -14.46
N GLN A 456 -15.53 -9.37 -13.93
CA GLN A 456 -14.68 -10.09 -12.98
C GLN A 456 -13.34 -10.48 -13.60
N SER A 457 -13.34 -10.97 -14.84
CA SER A 457 -12.10 -11.30 -15.55
C SER A 457 -11.20 -10.07 -15.70
N VAL A 458 -11.76 -8.91 -16.04
CA VAL A 458 -11.02 -7.66 -16.22
C VAL A 458 -10.46 -7.16 -14.90
N ARG A 459 -11.23 -7.26 -13.81
CA ARG A 459 -10.75 -6.93 -12.45
C ARG A 459 -9.55 -7.80 -12.07
N LEU A 460 -9.64 -9.11 -12.30
CA LEU A 460 -8.52 -10.03 -12.05
C LEU A 460 -7.32 -9.75 -12.96
N ALA A 461 -7.55 -9.43 -14.24
CA ALA A 461 -6.50 -9.08 -15.19
C ALA A 461 -5.76 -7.80 -14.74
N ARG A 462 -6.48 -6.74 -14.35
CA ARG A 462 -5.88 -5.52 -13.79
C ARG A 462 -5.03 -5.81 -12.56
N PHE A 463 -5.56 -6.61 -11.63
CA PHE A 463 -4.79 -7.01 -10.45
C PHE A 463 -3.51 -7.76 -10.83
N VAL A 464 -3.60 -8.76 -11.71
CA VAL A 464 -2.42 -9.53 -12.14
C VAL A 464 -1.37 -8.64 -12.80
N LEU A 465 -1.78 -7.79 -13.75
CA LEU A 465 -0.88 -6.89 -14.46
C LEU A 465 -0.26 -5.83 -13.53
N SER A 466 -1.00 -5.39 -12.49
CA SER A 466 -0.48 -4.44 -11.50
C SER A 466 0.67 -5.01 -10.66
N GLN A 467 0.69 -6.33 -10.44
CA GLN A 467 1.74 -7.00 -9.66
C GLN A 467 2.92 -7.47 -10.53
N GLN A 468 2.77 -7.52 -11.85
CA GLN A 468 3.82 -7.93 -12.77
C GLN A 468 4.86 -6.83 -12.99
N THR A 469 6.11 -7.23 -13.17
CA THR A 469 7.19 -6.33 -13.60
C THR A 469 7.03 -5.94 -15.07
N ARG A 470 7.64 -4.83 -15.51
CA ARG A 470 7.57 -4.34 -16.91
C ARG A 470 7.87 -5.46 -17.92
N TRP A 471 8.96 -6.21 -17.69
CA TRP A 471 9.37 -7.34 -18.54
C TRP A 471 8.37 -8.48 -18.62
N GLN A 472 7.56 -8.70 -17.57
CA GLN A 472 6.51 -9.72 -17.58
C GLN A 472 5.23 -9.24 -18.29
N ARG A 473 5.07 -7.92 -18.40
CA ARG A 473 3.94 -7.29 -19.10
C ARG A 473 4.16 -7.14 -20.59
N ASP A 474 5.42 -7.04 -21.02
CA ASP A 474 5.75 -6.96 -22.45
C ASP A 474 5.25 -8.23 -23.17
N ASN A 475 4.38 -8.04 -24.18
CA ASN A 475 3.71 -9.12 -24.91
C ASN A 475 2.88 -10.02 -23.98
N SER A 476 2.01 -9.40 -23.18
CA SER A 476 1.20 -10.13 -22.22
C SER A 476 0.22 -11.07 -22.91
N LYS A 477 0.39 -12.37 -22.66
CA LYS A 477 -0.52 -13.42 -23.15
C LYS A 477 -1.96 -13.21 -22.70
N ILE A 478 -2.17 -12.54 -21.56
CA ILE A 478 -3.50 -12.23 -21.04
C ILE A 478 -4.19 -11.21 -21.94
N ILE A 479 -3.50 -10.13 -22.31
CA ILE A 479 -4.03 -9.06 -23.16
C ILE A 479 -4.30 -9.61 -24.58
N ALA A 480 -3.40 -10.45 -25.10
CA ALA A 480 -3.59 -11.10 -26.40
C ALA A 480 -4.87 -11.95 -26.45
N LYS A 481 -5.15 -12.74 -25.41
CA LYS A 481 -6.38 -13.56 -25.32
C LYS A 481 -7.66 -12.73 -25.33
N TYR A 482 -7.69 -11.53 -24.73
CA TYR A 482 -8.85 -10.65 -24.82
C TYR A 482 -9.14 -10.17 -26.25
N CYS A 483 -8.08 -9.96 -27.06
CA CYS A 483 -8.23 -9.66 -28.48
C CYS A 483 -8.78 -10.86 -29.26
N GLU A 484 -8.33 -12.08 -28.96
CA GLU A 484 -8.83 -13.31 -29.61
C GLU A 484 -10.33 -13.55 -29.33
N ILE A 485 -10.80 -13.19 -28.14
CA ILE A 485 -12.23 -13.28 -27.74
C ILE A 485 -13.07 -12.17 -28.42
N GLY A 486 -12.44 -11.20 -29.09
CA GLY A 486 -13.13 -10.10 -29.77
C GLY A 486 -13.48 -8.90 -28.88
N LYS A 487 -13.09 -8.90 -27.59
CA LYS A 487 -13.29 -7.76 -26.66
C LYS A 487 -12.10 -6.80 -26.74
N VAL A 488 -11.88 -6.23 -27.92
CA VAL A 488 -10.67 -5.46 -28.24
C VAL A 488 -10.56 -4.13 -27.47
N GLU A 489 -11.69 -3.47 -27.18
CA GLU A 489 -11.72 -2.24 -26.37
C GLU A 489 -11.15 -2.46 -24.96
N VAL A 490 -11.48 -3.60 -24.35
CA VAL A 490 -10.96 -3.98 -23.03
C VAL A 490 -9.45 -4.24 -23.09
N ALA A 491 -9.00 -4.96 -24.11
CA ALA A 491 -7.58 -5.23 -24.32
C ALA A 491 -6.77 -3.93 -24.51
N LEU A 492 -7.31 -2.96 -25.24
CA LEU A 492 -6.69 -1.64 -25.43
C LEU A 492 -6.59 -0.86 -24.12
N ASN A 493 -7.68 -0.80 -23.35
CA ASN A 493 -7.67 -0.11 -22.06
C ASN A 493 -6.62 -0.71 -21.11
N LEU A 494 -6.52 -2.05 -21.06
CA LEU A 494 -5.49 -2.72 -20.26
C LEU A 494 -4.07 -2.46 -20.81
N ALA A 495 -3.88 -2.49 -22.12
CA ALA A 495 -2.58 -2.23 -22.74
C ALA A 495 -2.12 -0.76 -22.52
N GLU A 496 -3.04 0.19 -22.54
CA GLU A 496 -2.75 1.59 -22.20
C GLU A 496 -2.43 1.77 -20.71
N GLU A 497 -3.23 1.19 -19.82
CA GLU A 497 -3.08 1.31 -18.37
C GLU A 497 -1.73 0.73 -17.90
N PHE A 498 -1.34 -0.42 -18.46
CA PHE A 498 -0.14 -1.15 -18.05
C PHE A 498 1.05 -1.01 -18.99
N GLN A 499 0.92 -0.19 -20.03
CA GLN A 499 1.96 0.15 -21.00
C GLN A 499 2.50 -1.06 -21.78
N ASP A 500 1.64 -1.99 -22.20
CA ASP A 500 2.03 -3.06 -23.13
C ASP A 500 2.11 -2.49 -24.56
N PHE A 501 3.28 -1.90 -24.84
CA PHE A 501 3.56 -1.23 -26.10
C PHE A 501 3.50 -2.19 -27.29
N THR A 502 3.82 -3.48 -27.12
CA THR A 502 3.75 -4.49 -28.18
C THR A 502 2.33 -4.63 -28.70
N MET A 503 1.37 -4.80 -27.79
CA MET A 503 -0.04 -4.96 -28.14
C MET A 503 -0.64 -3.70 -28.75
N LEU A 504 -0.30 -2.51 -28.24
CA LEU A 504 -0.75 -1.23 -28.80
C LEU A 504 -0.28 -1.05 -30.25
N ILE A 505 0.99 -1.39 -30.53
CA ILE A 505 1.55 -1.29 -31.88
C ILE A 505 0.91 -2.34 -32.80
N GLU A 506 0.76 -3.59 -32.35
CA GLU A 506 0.11 -4.64 -33.14
C GLU A 506 -1.35 -4.30 -33.49
N TYR A 507 -2.10 -3.73 -32.54
CA TYR A 507 -3.46 -3.28 -32.81
C TYR A 507 -3.51 -2.16 -33.85
N CYS A 508 -2.61 -1.17 -33.72
CA CYS A 508 -2.53 -0.05 -34.66
C CYS A 508 -2.27 -0.51 -36.10
N HIS A 509 -1.44 -1.54 -36.29
CA HIS A 509 -1.15 -2.04 -37.64
C HIS A 509 -2.19 -3.03 -38.20
N LYS A 510 -2.88 -3.80 -37.34
CA LYS A 510 -3.85 -4.81 -37.80
C LYS A 510 -5.24 -4.24 -38.08
N ASN A 511 -5.69 -3.24 -37.31
CA ASN A 511 -7.09 -2.81 -37.30
C ASN A 511 -7.33 -1.36 -37.75
N LEU A 512 -6.28 -0.54 -37.88
CA LEU A 512 -6.40 0.88 -38.25
C LEU A 512 -5.79 1.13 -39.64
N ASN A 513 -6.33 2.14 -40.34
CA ASN A 513 -5.79 2.59 -41.62
C ASN A 513 -4.42 3.25 -41.41
N GLU A 514 -3.53 3.24 -42.42
CA GLU A 514 -2.16 3.81 -42.32
C GLU A 514 -2.12 5.24 -41.73
N LYS A 515 -3.07 6.11 -42.10
CA LYS A 515 -3.15 7.49 -41.60
C LYS A 515 -3.65 7.61 -40.16
N GLU A 516 -4.50 6.70 -39.73
CA GLU A 516 -5.05 6.68 -38.36
C GLU A 516 -4.05 6.01 -37.41
N CYS A 517 -3.40 4.94 -37.86
CA CYS A 517 -2.26 4.30 -37.21
C CYS A 517 -1.16 5.33 -36.90
N GLN A 518 -0.73 6.12 -37.90
CA GLN A 518 0.30 7.14 -37.69
C GLN A 518 -0.11 8.20 -36.65
N ARG A 519 -1.37 8.68 -36.70
CA ARG A 519 -1.88 9.68 -35.74
C ARG A 519 -1.93 9.14 -34.32
N THR A 520 -2.39 7.91 -34.16
CA THR A 520 -2.51 7.26 -32.84
C THR A 520 -1.13 6.95 -32.27
N LEU A 521 -0.19 6.47 -33.10
CA LEU A 521 1.20 6.27 -32.70
C LEU A 521 1.87 7.60 -32.30
N ASP A 522 1.68 8.68 -33.07
CA ASP A 522 2.21 10.00 -32.71
C ASP A 522 1.60 10.54 -31.40
N ALA A 523 0.32 10.26 -31.15
CA ALA A 523 -0.31 10.56 -29.87
C ALA A 523 0.31 9.75 -28.71
N TYR A 524 0.62 8.46 -28.92
CA TYR A 524 1.29 7.63 -27.91
C TYR A 524 2.75 8.05 -27.67
N LYS A 525 3.51 8.45 -28.70
CA LYS A 525 4.85 9.04 -28.54
C LYS A 525 4.82 10.27 -27.65
N LYS A 526 3.79 11.12 -27.81
CA LYS A 526 3.61 12.30 -26.96
C LYS A 526 3.17 11.93 -25.54
N LYS A 527 2.29 10.94 -25.37
CA LYS A 527 1.76 10.48 -24.06
C LYS A 527 2.82 9.77 -23.22
N TYR A 528 3.67 8.95 -23.85
CA TYR A 528 4.66 8.09 -23.18
C TYR A 528 6.11 8.50 -23.44
N SER A 529 6.37 9.81 -23.63
CA SER A 529 7.74 10.30 -23.85
C SER A 529 8.69 10.10 -22.66
N VAL A 530 8.17 9.85 -21.45
CA VAL A 530 8.98 9.58 -20.24
C VAL A 530 9.42 8.12 -20.18
N ASP A 531 8.67 7.21 -20.79
CA ASP A 531 8.91 5.76 -20.75
C ASP A 531 9.69 5.24 -21.97
N ASP A 532 10.20 6.18 -22.78
CA ASP A 532 10.95 5.95 -24.02
C ASP A 532 10.22 5.07 -25.05
N PHE A 533 8.90 5.29 -25.19
CA PHE A 533 8.07 4.60 -26.19
C PHE A 533 8.64 4.69 -27.62
N ASP A 534 9.26 5.82 -27.96
CA ASP A 534 9.93 6.03 -29.25
C ASP A 534 11.00 4.96 -29.52
N LEU A 535 11.85 4.69 -28.53
CA LEU A 535 12.94 3.70 -28.64
C LEU A 535 12.37 2.28 -28.73
N PHE A 536 11.36 1.97 -27.92
CA PHE A 536 10.67 0.67 -27.98
C PHE A 536 10.02 0.43 -29.35
N LEU A 537 9.39 1.46 -29.93
CA LEU A 537 8.78 1.38 -31.27
C LEU A 537 9.83 1.08 -32.35
N TYR A 538 11.02 1.70 -32.25
CA TYR A 538 12.09 1.47 -33.22
C TYR A 538 12.68 0.07 -33.10
N GLU A 539 12.85 -0.44 -31.88
CA GLU A 539 13.25 -1.84 -31.65
C GLU A 539 12.22 -2.82 -32.20
N TYR A 540 10.93 -2.56 -31.96
CA TYR A 540 9.84 -3.39 -32.49
C TYR A 540 9.83 -3.42 -34.03
N TYR A 541 9.97 -2.27 -34.70
CA TYR A 541 10.06 -2.22 -36.16
C TYR A 541 11.29 -2.94 -36.72
N ARG A 542 12.42 -2.87 -36.01
CA ARG A 542 13.64 -3.61 -36.37
C ARG A 542 13.40 -5.12 -36.27
N GLU A 543 12.85 -5.60 -35.16
CA GLU A 543 12.65 -7.04 -34.91
C GLU A 543 11.63 -7.68 -35.86
N LYS A 544 10.56 -6.96 -36.22
CA LYS A 544 9.55 -7.45 -37.17
C LYS A 544 9.90 -7.20 -38.65
N GLY A 545 11.04 -6.56 -38.95
CA GLY A 545 11.46 -6.26 -40.32
C GLY A 545 10.66 -5.15 -41.01
N MET A 546 9.95 -4.32 -40.24
CA MET A 546 9.12 -3.21 -40.74
C MET A 546 9.93 -1.93 -40.99
N VAL A 547 11.03 -2.07 -41.74
CA VAL A 547 12.04 -1.00 -41.94
C VAL A 547 11.45 0.23 -42.65
N ASN A 548 10.46 0.04 -43.51
CA ASN A 548 9.80 1.15 -44.23
C ASN A 548 9.12 2.16 -43.28
N TYR A 549 8.50 1.67 -42.19
CA TYR A 549 7.88 2.53 -41.18
C TYR A 549 8.93 3.25 -40.33
N LEU A 550 10.05 2.59 -40.03
CA LEU A 550 11.18 3.20 -39.32
C LEU A 550 11.86 4.33 -40.13
N LEU A 551 11.92 4.17 -41.46
CA LEU A 551 12.48 5.17 -42.37
C LEU A 551 11.53 6.37 -42.57
N ALA A 552 10.21 6.12 -42.59
CA ALA A 552 9.20 7.17 -42.68
C ALA A 552 9.20 8.12 -41.46
N GLU A 553 9.73 7.68 -40.30
CA GLU A 553 9.80 8.45 -39.07
C GLU A 553 10.87 9.56 -39.09
N LYS A 554 10.44 10.80 -38.78
CA LYS A 554 11.28 12.00 -38.79
C LYS A 554 11.49 12.52 -37.37
N GLY A 555 12.76 12.64 -36.94
CA GLY A 555 13.11 13.22 -35.65
C GLY A 555 14.55 12.90 -35.20
N ASN A 556 15.07 13.67 -34.24
CA ASN A 556 16.44 13.51 -33.73
C ASN A 556 16.64 12.17 -32.99
N ARG A 557 15.65 11.73 -32.20
CA ARG A 557 15.70 10.44 -31.48
C ARG A 557 15.81 9.22 -32.41
N VAL A 558 15.12 9.24 -33.55
CA VAL A 558 15.24 8.17 -34.58
C VAL A 558 16.65 8.16 -35.15
N ASN A 559 17.23 9.33 -35.38
CA ASN A 559 18.57 9.46 -35.96
C ASN A 559 19.65 9.00 -34.98
N ASP A 560 19.49 9.29 -33.69
CA ASP A 560 20.37 8.78 -32.63
C ASP A 560 20.30 7.25 -32.54
N PHE A 561 19.09 6.67 -32.56
CA PHE A 561 18.88 5.21 -32.56
C PHE A 561 19.45 4.54 -33.82
N LEU A 562 19.20 5.11 -35.00
CA LEU A 562 19.74 4.59 -36.26
C LEU A 562 21.26 4.73 -36.35
N SER A 563 21.85 5.77 -35.73
CA SER A 563 23.31 5.91 -35.69
C SER A 563 24.00 4.76 -34.96
N ALA A 564 23.33 4.15 -33.97
CA ALA A 564 23.79 2.95 -33.28
C ALA A 564 23.57 1.65 -34.08
N HIS A 565 22.80 1.70 -35.18
CA HIS A 565 22.48 0.56 -36.04
C HIS A 565 22.89 0.82 -37.49
N GLU A 566 24.16 0.55 -37.80
CA GLU A 566 24.80 0.80 -39.10
C GLU A 566 24.06 0.17 -40.29
N SER A 567 23.44 -1.00 -40.10
CA SER A 567 22.72 -1.77 -41.13
C SER A 567 21.51 -1.07 -41.75
N ILE A 568 20.90 -0.13 -41.03
CA ILE A 568 19.70 0.61 -41.48
C ILE A 568 20.03 2.09 -41.69
N ASN A 569 21.03 2.62 -41.00
CA ASN A 569 21.43 4.02 -41.05
C ASN A 569 21.78 4.49 -42.47
N TRP A 570 22.46 3.67 -43.26
CA TRP A 570 22.84 4.04 -44.63
C TRP A 570 21.63 4.29 -45.54
N ILE A 571 20.52 3.57 -45.34
CA ILE A 571 19.29 3.71 -46.14
C ILE A 571 18.66 5.08 -45.90
N LYS A 572 18.55 5.50 -44.64
CA LYS A 572 18.03 6.82 -44.28
C LYS A 572 18.93 7.96 -44.77
N ASN A 573 20.24 7.77 -44.71
CA ASN A 573 21.19 8.74 -45.24
C ASN A 573 21.10 8.88 -46.76
N VAL A 574 20.79 7.80 -47.49
CA VAL A 574 20.50 7.85 -48.93
C VAL A 574 19.19 8.59 -49.23
N GLU A 575 18.11 8.34 -48.47
CA GLU A 575 16.84 9.06 -48.64
C GLU A 575 16.97 10.57 -48.37
N ASN A 576 17.79 10.96 -47.39
CA ASN A 576 18.07 12.36 -47.06
C ASN A 576 19.09 13.03 -47.99
N CYS A 577 19.53 12.35 -49.06
CA CYS A 577 20.59 12.81 -49.98
C CYS A 577 21.96 13.08 -49.31
N GLU A 578 22.20 12.51 -48.12
CA GLU A 578 23.46 12.61 -47.39
C GLU A 578 24.41 11.45 -47.76
N TYR A 579 24.77 11.38 -49.05
CA TYR A 579 25.54 10.27 -49.62
C TYR A 579 26.91 10.06 -48.93
N SER A 580 27.52 11.12 -48.38
CA SER A 580 28.79 11.03 -47.65
C SER A 580 28.73 10.27 -46.35
N LYS A 581 27.62 10.35 -45.63
CA LYS A 581 27.42 9.59 -44.39
C LYS A 581 27.04 8.15 -44.72
N ALA A 582 26.17 7.95 -45.72
CA ALA A 582 25.80 6.62 -46.23
C ALA A 582 27.03 5.82 -46.69
N ARG A 583 27.93 6.46 -47.45
CA ARG A 583 29.20 5.87 -47.91
C ARG A 583 30.05 5.36 -46.75
N LYS A 584 30.24 6.16 -45.71
CA LYS A 584 31.08 5.80 -44.56
C LYS A 584 30.52 4.58 -43.82
N THR A 585 29.20 4.55 -43.60
CA THR A 585 28.52 3.42 -42.96
C THR A 585 28.57 2.17 -43.84
N LEU A 586 28.30 2.26 -45.14
CA LEU A 586 28.40 1.14 -46.08
C LEU A 586 29.82 0.57 -46.17
N LYS A 587 30.84 1.43 -46.13
CA LYS A 587 32.24 1.03 -46.13
C LYS A 587 32.62 0.30 -44.83
N ALA A 588 32.16 0.78 -43.67
CA ALA A 588 32.38 0.11 -42.38
C ALA A 588 31.75 -1.29 -42.37
N MET A 589 30.49 -1.42 -42.78
CA MET A 589 29.80 -2.71 -42.87
C MET A 589 30.50 -3.69 -43.83
N ALA A 590 30.93 -3.22 -45.02
CA ALA A 590 31.64 -4.06 -45.98
C ALA A 590 32.97 -4.63 -45.45
N TYR A 591 33.62 -3.95 -44.49
CA TYR A 591 34.81 -4.49 -43.83
C TYR A 591 34.46 -5.58 -42.81
N GLU A 592 33.32 -5.46 -42.12
CA GLU A 592 32.85 -6.41 -41.10
C GLU A 592 32.16 -7.65 -41.67
N THR A 593 31.51 -7.55 -42.84
CA THR A 593 30.79 -8.64 -43.48
C THR A 593 31.72 -9.74 -44.01
N ARG A 594 31.50 -10.99 -43.55
CA ARG A 594 32.26 -12.19 -44.00
C ARG A 594 31.71 -12.85 -45.27
N ASP A 595 30.43 -12.63 -45.57
CA ASP A 595 29.76 -13.18 -46.75
C ASP A 595 30.15 -12.38 -48.01
N ALA A 596 30.79 -13.06 -48.98
CA ALA A 596 31.32 -12.43 -50.18
C ALA A 596 30.23 -11.78 -51.05
N ALA A 597 29.03 -12.37 -51.12
CA ALA A 597 27.94 -11.85 -51.94
C ALA A 597 27.33 -10.56 -51.33
N LYS A 598 27.16 -10.53 -50.00
CA LYS A 598 26.71 -9.33 -49.28
C LYS A 598 27.76 -8.23 -49.32
N LYS A 599 29.04 -8.58 -49.11
CA LYS A 599 30.16 -7.64 -49.20
C LYS A 599 30.27 -7.00 -50.59
N LEU A 600 30.08 -7.78 -51.66
CA LEU A 600 30.03 -7.26 -53.03
C LEU A 600 28.88 -6.26 -53.22
N THR A 601 27.70 -6.57 -52.66
CA THR A 601 26.51 -5.72 -52.74
C THR A 601 26.71 -4.41 -51.98
N GLU A 602 27.26 -4.48 -50.75
CA GLU A 602 27.56 -3.31 -49.91
C GLU A 602 28.62 -2.40 -50.54
N LEU A 603 29.69 -2.97 -51.13
CA LEU A 603 30.71 -2.20 -51.86
C LEU A 603 30.15 -1.59 -53.15
N SER A 604 29.26 -2.29 -53.85
CA SER A 604 28.60 -1.78 -55.05
C SER A 604 27.68 -0.59 -54.72
N LEU A 605 26.93 -0.68 -53.63
CA LEU A 605 26.10 0.41 -53.12
C LEU A 605 26.96 1.58 -52.61
N CYS A 606 28.10 1.31 -51.97
CA CYS A 606 29.07 2.32 -51.56
C CYS A 606 29.61 3.09 -52.76
N LYS A 607 29.97 2.39 -53.85
CA LYS A 607 30.41 3.00 -55.11
C LYS A 607 29.32 3.86 -55.75
N LEU A 608 28.06 3.42 -55.71
CA LEU A 608 26.94 4.23 -56.19
C LEU A 608 26.76 5.51 -55.36
N CYS A 609 26.93 5.44 -54.04
CA CYS A 609 26.89 6.64 -53.20
C CYS A 609 28.00 7.64 -53.54
N VAL A 610 29.24 7.18 -53.80
CA VAL A 610 30.35 8.04 -54.24
C VAL A 610 30.05 8.74 -55.57
N LEU A 611 29.38 8.05 -56.50
CA LEU A 611 28.99 8.60 -57.80
C LEU A 611 27.90 9.66 -57.70
N CYS A 612 27.04 9.59 -56.68
CA CYS A 612 25.96 10.54 -56.44
C CYS A 612 26.39 11.78 -55.64
N GLU A 613 27.65 11.86 -55.18
CA GLU A 613 28.19 13.03 -54.48
C GLU A 613 28.57 14.17 -55.45
N ASP A 614 28.30 15.41 -55.06
CA ASP A 614 28.68 16.62 -55.83
C ASP A 614 30.19 16.77 -56.05
N LYS A 615 31.01 16.08 -55.24
CA LYS A 615 32.48 16.01 -55.37
C LYS A 615 32.94 14.56 -55.36
N VAL A 616 33.08 13.99 -56.55
CA VAL A 616 33.53 12.60 -56.73
C VAL A 616 35.02 12.47 -56.36
N ASP A 617 35.33 11.68 -55.35
CA ASP A 617 36.69 11.26 -55.04
C ASP A 617 37.12 10.13 -55.99
N VAL A 618 37.89 10.50 -57.02
CA VAL A 618 38.32 9.59 -58.10
C VAL A 618 39.26 8.49 -57.59
N ALA A 619 40.01 8.74 -56.51
CA ALA A 619 40.95 7.77 -55.95
C ALA A 619 40.21 6.66 -55.20
N GLU A 620 39.21 7.02 -54.39
CA GLU A 620 38.39 6.05 -53.65
C GLU A 620 37.49 5.23 -54.59
N LEU A 621 37.06 5.82 -55.71
CA LEU A 621 36.27 5.13 -56.72
C LEU A 621 37.07 4.06 -57.48
N ALA A 622 38.37 4.29 -57.67
CA ALA A 622 39.30 3.31 -58.24
C ALA A 622 39.52 2.13 -57.28
N ASP A 623 39.78 2.42 -56.01
CA ASP A 623 39.97 1.41 -54.95
C ASP A 623 38.72 0.53 -54.75
N LEU A 624 37.53 1.13 -54.67
CA LEU A 624 36.27 0.37 -54.60
C LEU A 624 36.04 -0.49 -55.85
N SER A 625 36.41 0.00 -57.03
CA SER A 625 36.25 -0.75 -58.29
C SER A 625 37.20 -1.94 -58.38
N GLU A 626 38.41 -1.82 -57.85
CA GLU A 626 39.40 -2.90 -57.78
C GLU A 626 38.96 -3.98 -56.77
N ASN A 627 38.48 -3.56 -55.59
CA ASN A 627 37.95 -4.47 -54.57
C ASN A 627 36.70 -5.24 -55.06
N ILE A 628 35.78 -4.58 -55.77
CA ILE A 628 34.61 -5.23 -56.39
C ILE A 628 35.06 -6.26 -57.43
N ARG A 629 36.04 -5.94 -58.28
CA ARG A 629 36.59 -6.87 -59.29
C ARG A 629 37.24 -8.08 -58.63
N ALA A 630 38.07 -7.87 -57.62
CA ALA A 630 38.73 -8.94 -56.88
C ALA A 630 37.71 -9.92 -56.24
N LEU A 631 36.65 -9.39 -55.62
CA LEU A 631 35.58 -10.19 -55.01
C LEU A 631 34.75 -10.94 -56.06
N SER A 632 34.44 -10.32 -57.20
CA SER A 632 33.69 -10.97 -58.30
C SER A 632 34.46 -12.11 -58.99
N GLN A 633 35.80 -12.05 -58.98
CA GLN A 633 36.66 -13.09 -59.54
C GLN A 633 36.92 -14.25 -58.56
N SER A 634 36.64 -14.05 -57.27
CA SER A 634 36.81 -15.07 -56.21
C SER A 634 35.58 -15.95 -55.96
N GLY A 635 34.48 -15.70 -56.69
CA GLY A 635 33.19 -16.41 -56.57
C GLY A 635 32.87 -17.40 -57.69
N GLU A 636 33.83 -17.73 -58.56
CA GLU A 636 33.76 -18.87 -59.48
C GLU A 636 34.28 -20.17 -58.85
#